data_AF-A0A4S8JHT1-F1
#
_entry.id   AF-A0A4S8JHT1-F1
#
_cell.length_a   1.000
_cell.length_b   1.000
_cell.length_c   1.000
_cell.angle_alpha   90.00
_cell.angle_beta   90.00
_cell.angle_gamma   90.00
#
_symmetry.space_group_name_H-M   'P 1'
#
loop_
_entity.id
_entity.type
_entity.pdbx_description
1 polymer ?
#
loop_
_entity_poly.entity_id
_entity_poly.type
_entity_poly.pdbx_seq_one_letter_code
_entity_poly.pdbx_strand_id
1 'polypeptide(L)'
;MGDAPFYRDLIAAFGSDSMRRSDSSADAVYLIRWKFRGPFDVVRHPPIRSRRRGIPDESSLRNSTCHQPTHTPLLFALSSSQSKGVCRRASFFPHHCESKSIPHIHRMTLLCVPLVAKTVEQMMADMAAAKARGADLVEIRLDHLSDFEPRRDLHLLVGDRPLPVLVTYRPKWEGGEYEGDDKQRFEALCLAMELGAEYVDIELKVADDFVRLISEKKPDNFKLIISSHNYQSTPSSEELSSLVARIQAAGADIVKIATTAVDIVDVTRMFQVIVHCQVSSSLSLLIHNSNPQPLVVLSFATTENVPMIGLVMGERGLISRLLCPKFGGYLTFGTLGVGKESAPGQPTISDLLNVYNIRQIGADSKIFGIVGKPVGHSKSPVLFNASFKSVGLDAVYVPLLVDDLVNFLNAYSSTDFAGFSCTIPHKEAAVGCCDKVDPIAKSIGAVNTIIRRPSDGKLIGYNTDYVGAISAIEDGIRGSQGVGKETDSPLAGKVFVIIGAGGAGKALAYGAKEKGAKVVIANRTYERARELANLIGGHALTLAELETFHPEDGMILANTTSIGMQPNVNETPIRKQALGSYSVVFDAVYTPKATRLLREAEESGATVVSGLEMFIRQAMGQFELFTNLTAPENLMRDTVMRYT
;
A
#
# COMPACT_ATOMS: atom_id res chain seq x y z
N MET A 1 49.45 9.78 -35.99
CA MET A 1 49.38 8.73 -37.03
C MET A 1 48.04 8.04 -36.84
N GLY A 2 46.97 8.23 -37.58
CA GLY A 2 46.52 9.04 -38.73
C GLY A 2 45.04 8.60 -38.90
N ASP A 3 44.04 9.35 -39.35
CA ASP A 3 43.93 10.68 -39.94
C ASP A 3 42.50 11.20 -39.63
N ALA A 4 42.35 12.51 -39.48
CA ALA A 4 41.09 13.26 -39.65
C ALA A 4 41.07 13.79 -41.12
N PRO A 5 40.30 14.83 -41.56
CA PRO A 5 39.18 15.61 -40.98
C PRO A 5 38.09 16.07 -42.03
N PHE A 6 37.19 16.97 -41.59
CA PHE A 6 36.50 18.11 -42.27
C PHE A 6 34.96 18.12 -42.14
N TYR A 7 34.35 18.97 -41.29
CA TYR A 7 34.06 20.44 -41.38
C TYR A 7 32.73 20.72 -42.15
N ARG A 8 31.82 21.67 -41.86
CA ARG A 8 31.94 23.00 -41.23
C ARG A 8 30.54 23.67 -40.99
N ASP A 9 30.43 24.38 -39.86
CA ASP A 9 29.87 25.72 -39.56
C ASP A 9 28.69 26.40 -40.32
N LEU A 10 27.83 27.10 -39.54
CA LEU A 10 27.52 28.57 -39.53
C LEU A 10 26.20 28.83 -38.75
N ILE A 11 26.15 29.42 -37.55
CA ILE A 11 26.33 30.83 -37.09
C ILE A 11 25.22 31.82 -37.54
N ALA A 12 24.48 32.33 -36.52
CA ALA A 12 23.95 33.70 -36.27
C ALA A 12 23.10 34.42 -37.33
N ALA A 13 22.28 35.46 -37.08
CA ALA A 13 21.58 36.07 -35.95
C ALA A 13 20.82 37.29 -36.57
N PHE A 14 19.82 37.83 -35.86
CA PHE A 14 19.06 39.07 -36.14
C PHE A 14 18.12 39.07 -37.36
N GLY A 15 16.92 39.64 -37.30
CA GLY A 15 16.26 40.43 -36.26
C GLY A 15 14.97 41.09 -36.80
N SER A 16 14.21 41.65 -35.86
CA SER A 16 13.17 42.70 -35.99
C SER A 16 11.95 42.42 -36.88
N ASP A 17 10.75 42.40 -36.28
CA ASP A 17 9.94 43.62 -36.28
C ASP A 17 8.85 43.61 -35.18
N SER A 18 8.19 44.76 -35.06
CA SER A 18 7.70 45.41 -33.85
C SER A 18 6.19 45.29 -33.61
N MET A 19 5.83 45.25 -32.32
CA MET A 19 4.85 46.13 -31.64
C MET A 19 3.52 46.43 -32.37
N ARG A 20 2.41 45.82 -31.91
CA ARG A 20 1.10 46.50 -31.82
C ARG A 20 0.23 45.94 -30.69
N ARG A 21 -0.25 46.89 -29.87
CA ARG A 21 -1.27 46.75 -28.82
C ARG A 21 -2.63 46.38 -29.42
N SER A 22 -3.42 45.61 -28.68
CA SER A 22 -4.85 45.93 -28.47
C SER A 22 -5.41 45.16 -27.28
N ASP A 23 -6.07 45.93 -26.41
CA ASP A 23 -6.75 45.60 -25.17
C ASP A 23 -8.00 44.69 -25.30
N SER A 24 -8.55 44.36 -24.12
CA SER A 24 -9.88 43.82 -23.78
C SER A 24 -9.94 42.29 -23.70
N SER A 25 -10.42 41.63 -22.64
CA SER A 25 -11.19 42.00 -21.44
C SER A 25 -10.93 40.88 -20.41
N ALA A 26 -10.45 41.17 -19.20
CA ALA A 26 -11.26 41.23 -17.99
C ALA A 26 -12.44 40.24 -17.97
N ASP A 27 -12.28 39.10 -17.28
CA ASP A 27 -13.40 38.59 -16.49
C ASP A 27 -12.96 37.89 -15.20
N ALA A 28 -13.79 38.13 -14.19
CA ALA A 28 -13.48 38.12 -12.78
C ALA A 28 -13.25 36.73 -12.17
N VAL A 29 -12.24 36.70 -11.31
CA VAL A 29 -12.10 35.80 -10.16
C VAL A 29 -13.36 35.89 -9.28
N TYR A 30 -14.13 34.80 -9.17
CA TYR A 30 -15.10 34.62 -8.09
C TYR A 30 -14.54 33.70 -7.01
N LEU A 31 -13.97 34.35 -6.00
CA LEU A 31 -13.63 33.78 -4.69
C LEU A 31 -14.92 33.70 -3.86
N ILE A 32 -15.58 32.54 -3.79
CA ILE A 32 -16.70 32.35 -2.85
C ILE A 32 -16.12 31.90 -1.50
N ARG A 33 -15.90 32.88 -0.62
CA ARG A 33 -15.73 32.70 0.83
C ARG A 33 -17.09 32.34 1.46
N TRP A 34 -17.22 31.12 1.98
CA TRP A 34 -18.31 30.82 2.93
C TRP A 34 -17.86 31.18 4.35
N LYS A 35 -18.33 32.36 4.82
CA LYS A 35 -18.41 32.70 6.24
C LYS A 35 -19.72 32.12 6.79
N PHE A 36 -19.65 31.12 7.65
CA PHE A 36 -20.79 30.84 8.54
C PHE A 36 -20.78 31.83 9.70
N ARG A 37 -21.69 32.81 9.63
CA ARG A 37 -22.20 33.54 10.79
C ARG A 37 -23.26 32.64 11.45
N GLY A 38 -23.08 32.34 12.74
CA GLY A 38 -24.13 31.72 13.55
C GLY A 38 -25.27 32.70 13.84
N PRO A 39 -26.47 32.22 14.24
CA PRO A 39 -27.49 33.07 14.79
C PRO A 39 -27.47 33.07 16.33
N PHE A 40 -27.25 34.29 16.84
CA PHE A 40 -27.91 34.98 17.95
C PHE A 40 -27.86 34.50 19.40
N ASP A 41 -27.41 35.49 20.20
CA ASP A 41 -27.43 35.67 21.64
C ASP A 41 -28.80 35.51 22.31
N VAL A 42 -28.77 35.00 23.56
CA VAL A 42 -29.64 35.49 24.63
C VAL A 42 -28.76 35.92 25.81
N VAL A 43 -28.93 37.18 26.20
CA VAL A 43 -28.12 37.93 27.17
C VAL A 43 -28.71 37.82 28.59
N ARG A 44 -27.83 37.44 29.54
CA ARG A 44 -27.65 37.83 30.97
C ARG A 44 -28.84 37.93 31.95
N HIS A 45 -28.70 37.31 33.13
CA HIS A 45 -28.15 37.95 34.37
C HIS A 45 -27.86 36.93 35.51
N PRO A 46 -26.94 37.24 36.47
CA PRO A 46 -26.51 36.39 37.61
C PRO A 46 -27.17 36.88 38.94
N PRO A 47 -26.70 36.59 40.19
CA PRO A 47 -25.81 35.54 40.76
C PRO A 47 -26.47 34.81 41.98
N ILE A 48 -25.76 33.91 42.69
CA ILE A 48 -25.73 33.85 44.18
C ILE A 48 -24.54 33.01 44.68
N ARG A 49 -23.90 33.53 45.74
CA ARG A 49 -22.73 33.04 46.48
C ARG A 49 -23.09 32.00 47.55
N SER A 50 -22.15 31.10 47.88
CA SER A 50 -21.58 30.89 49.24
C SER A 50 -20.49 29.81 49.15
N ARG A 51 -19.18 30.13 49.30
CA ARG A 51 -18.36 30.25 50.52
C ARG A 51 -18.30 29.01 51.45
N ARG A 52 -17.15 28.32 51.32
CA ARG A 52 -16.11 28.01 52.34
C ARG A 52 -16.16 26.69 53.14
N ARG A 53 -14.91 26.21 53.34
CA ARG A 53 -14.31 25.32 54.35
C ARG A 53 -14.32 23.84 53.95
N GLY A 54 -13.27 23.04 54.07
CA GLY A 54 -11.91 23.22 54.61
C GLY A 54 -11.22 21.84 54.61
N ILE A 55 -9.93 21.83 54.27
CA ILE A 55 -8.88 20.78 54.38
C ILE A 55 -8.80 20.21 55.83
N PRO A 56 -8.18 19.04 56.19
CA PRO A 56 -7.14 18.25 55.48
C PRO A 56 -7.25 16.71 55.42
N ASP A 57 -6.39 16.17 54.53
CA ASP A 57 -5.49 15.00 54.67
C ASP A 57 -5.60 14.08 55.89
N GLU A 58 -5.56 12.76 55.62
CA GLU A 58 -4.60 11.90 56.33
C GLU A 58 -4.20 10.66 55.52
N SER A 59 -2.91 10.39 55.61
CA SER A 59 -2.14 9.34 54.98
C SER A 59 -2.25 7.98 55.68
N SER A 60 -1.85 6.94 54.95
CA SER A 60 -0.85 5.95 55.38
C SER A 60 -1.32 4.50 55.67
N LEU A 61 -0.61 3.59 54.98
CA LEU A 61 -0.01 2.33 55.46
C LEU A 61 -0.75 0.99 55.32
N ARG A 62 -0.08 0.16 54.50
CA ARG A 62 0.42 -1.21 54.75
C ARG A 62 -0.43 -2.43 54.36
N ASN A 63 0.14 -3.13 53.38
CA ASN A 63 0.57 -4.54 53.37
C ASN A 63 -0.44 -5.67 53.62
N SER A 64 -0.38 -6.64 52.71
CA SER A 64 -0.08 -8.08 52.89
C SER A 64 -1.05 -8.95 52.06
N THR A 65 -0.62 -9.41 50.89
CA THR A 65 -0.08 -10.76 50.56
C THR A 65 -1.08 -11.92 50.61
N CYS A 66 -1.27 -12.52 49.43
CA CYS A 66 -1.26 -13.95 49.11
C CYS A 66 -2.27 -14.90 49.79
N HIS A 67 -3.20 -15.47 49.00
CA HIS A 67 -3.12 -16.88 48.55
C HIS A 67 -4.39 -17.32 47.81
N GLN A 68 -4.21 -17.94 46.63
CA GLN A 68 -5.15 -18.95 46.09
C GLN A 68 -5.01 -20.25 46.90
N PRO A 69 -5.99 -21.18 46.85
CA PRO A 69 -5.87 -22.25 45.84
C PRO A 69 -7.19 -22.75 45.23
N THR A 70 -7.03 -23.20 43.97
CA THR A 70 -7.63 -24.34 43.26
C THR A 70 -8.84 -25.09 43.82
N HIS A 71 -9.84 -25.37 42.97
CA HIS A 71 -10.13 -26.70 42.41
C HIS A 71 -11.52 -26.74 41.71
N THR A 72 -11.51 -27.10 40.42
CA THR A 72 -12.63 -27.74 39.70
C THR A 72 -12.69 -29.22 40.11
N PRO A 73 -13.86 -29.90 40.03
CA PRO A 73 -14.10 -30.71 38.83
C PRO A 73 -15.57 -30.92 38.38
N LEU A 74 -15.68 -31.13 37.06
CA LEU A 74 -16.54 -32.06 36.29
C LEU A 74 -18.08 -32.08 36.34
N LEU A 75 -18.63 -31.89 35.13
CA LEU A 75 -19.66 -32.65 34.41
C LEU A 75 -20.98 -33.05 35.10
N PHE A 76 -22.10 -32.59 34.53
CA PHE A 76 -23.17 -33.48 34.05
C PHE A 76 -24.02 -32.77 32.97
N ALA A 77 -24.24 -33.46 31.86
CA ALA A 77 -25.22 -33.10 30.85
C ALA A 77 -26.63 -33.50 31.31
N LEU A 78 -27.67 -32.78 30.87
CA LEU A 78 -28.88 -33.35 30.23
C LEU A 78 -29.92 -32.26 29.92
N SER A 79 -30.78 -32.66 29.00
CA SER A 79 -31.66 -31.96 28.07
C SER A 79 -33.00 -31.48 28.64
N SER A 80 -33.82 -30.94 27.72
CA SER A 80 -35.27 -30.64 27.76
C SER A 80 -35.65 -29.24 28.26
N SER A 81 -36.07 -28.33 27.38
CA SER A 81 -37.39 -28.21 26.73
C SER A 81 -38.55 -28.10 27.73
N GLN A 82 -39.01 -26.87 28.01
CA GLN A 82 -40.34 -26.40 27.60
C GLN A 82 -40.69 -25.02 28.21
N SER A 83 -41.54 -24.36 27.43
CA SER A 83 -42.14 -23.05 27.48
C SER A 83 -42.98 -22.67 28.71
N LYS A 84 -43.28 -21.35 28.77
CA LYS A 84 -44.27 -20.57 29.54
C LYS A 84 -43.66 -19.94 30.79
N GLY A 85 -43.55 -18.62 30.95
CA GLY A 85 -44.35 -17.51 30.44
C GLY A 85 -44.88 -16.73 31.64
N VAL A 86 -44.14 -15.72 32.10
CA VAL A 86 -44.66 -14.73 33.07
C VAL A 86 -44.14 -13.34 32.68
N CYS A 87 -45.11 -12.48 32.38
CA CYS A 87 -44.97 -11.08 32.05
C CYS A 87 -44.73 -10.25 33.33
N ARG A 88 -43.68 -9.42 33.39
CA ARG A 88 -43.61 -8.26 34.30
C ARG A 88 -42.92 -7.05 33.62
N ARG A 89 -43.78 -6.08 33.31
CA ARG A 89 -43.63 -4.61 33.29
C ARG A 89 -42.24 -4.00 33.06
N ALA A 90 -42.13 -3.45 31.85
CA ALA A 90 -41.44 -2.25 31.38
C ALA A 90 -40.76 -1.33 32.41
N SER A 91 -39.47 -1.09 32.15
CA SER A 91 -38.74 0.13 32.51
C SER A 91 -38.03 0.62 31.24
N PHE A 92 -38.37 1.84 30.82
CA PHE A 92 -37.84 2.56 29.66
C PHE A 92 -36.32 2.80 29.79
N PHE A 93 -35.54 2.30 28.84
CA PHE A 93 -34.19 2.78 28.50
C PHE A 93 -34.02 2.71 26.96
N PRO A 94 -33.25 3.63 26.35
CA PRO A 94 -33.28 3.85 24.90
C PRO A 94 -32.64 2.67 24.16
N HIS A 95 -33.39 2.14 23.19
CA HIS A 95 -32.94 1.10 22.27
C HIS A 95 -31.68 1.55 21.50
N HIS A 96 -30.56 0.89 21.77
CA HIS A 96 -29.52 0.71 20.77
C HIS A 96 -30.13 -0.08 19.60
N CYS A 97 -30.13 0.51 18.41
CA CYS A 97 -30.45 -0.19 17.18
C CYS A 97 -29.25 -1.11 16.87
N GLU A 98 -29.29 -2.34 17.34
CA GLU A 98 -28.40 -3.39 16.85
C GLU A 98 -28.71 -3.60 15.36
N SER A 99 -27.79 -3.17 14.50
CA SER A 99 -27.79 -3.52 13.10
C SER A 99 -27.63 -5.04 13.00
N LYS A 100 -28.75 -5.74 12.78
CA LYS A 100 -28.72 -7.15 12.40
C LYS A 100 -27.94 -7.26 11.08
N SER A 101 -26.75 -7.83 11.15
CA SER A 101 -25.94 -8.17 9.99
C SER A 101 -26.73 -9.14 9.11
N ILE A 102 -26.88 -8.77 7.84
CA ILE A 102 -27.37 -9.66 6.80
C ILE A 102 -26.25 -10.70 6.58
N PRO A 103 -26.56 -12.01 6.51
CA PRO A 103 -25.53 -13.01 6.27
C PRO A 103 -25.08 -12.90 4.80
N HIS A 104 -24.01 -12.12 4.57
CA HIS A 104 -23.30 -12.15 3.31
C HIS A 104 -22.59 -13.51 3.21
N ILE A 105 -23.01 -14.35 2.27
CA ILE A 105 -22.22 -15.52 1.85
C ILE A 105 -20.97 -14.95 1.19
N HIS A 106 -19.93 -14.72 1.98
CA HIS A 106 -18.66 -14.22 1.49
C HIS A 106 -18.03 -15.33 0.62
N ARG A 107 -18.22 -15.25 -0.70
CA ARG A 107 -17.41 -16.07 -1.62
C ARG A 107 -15.98 -15.57 -1.53
N MET A 108 -15.07 -16.48 -1.20
CA MET A 108 -13.65 -16.20 -1.20
C MET A 108 -13.20 -15.84 -2.63
N THR A 109 -12.44 -14.76 -2.80
CA THR A 109 -11.79 -14.42 -4.07
C THR A 109 -10.88 -15.56 -4.50
N LEU A 110 -11.04 -16.00 -5.76
CA LEU A 110 -10.23 -17.07 -6.33
C LEU A 110 -8.84 -16.56 -6.75
N LEU A 111 -7.82 -17.40 -6.57
CA LEU A 111 -6.46 -17.19 -7.06
C LEU A 111 -6.23 -17.97 -8.35
N CYS A 112 -6.16 -17.24 -9.46
CA CYS A 112 -5.92 -17.79 -10.79
C CYS A 112 -4.45 -17.61 -11.19
N VAL A 113 -3.83 -18.68 -11.68
CA VAL A 113 -2.47 -18.63 -12.23
C VAL A 113 -2.52 -18.64 -13.76
N PRO A 114 -2.02 -17.61 -14.45
CA PRO A 114 -1.93 -17.64 -15.90
C PRO A 114 -0.80 -18.57 -16.37
N LEU A 115 -1.10 -19.40 -17.36
CA LEU A 115 -0.16 -20.31 -18.02
C LEU A 115 0.18 -19.73 -19.39
N VAL A 116 1.41 -19.24 -19.54
CA VAL A 116 1.90 -18.51 -20.74
C VAL A 116 3.02 -19.25 -21.48
N ALA A 117 3.24 -20.53 -21.14
CA ALA A 117 4.26 -21.36 -21.76
C ALA A 117 3.97 -21.61 -23.25
N LYS A 118 5.01 -21.90 -24.03
CA LYS A 118 4.90 -22.09 -25.48
C LYS A 118 4.49 -23.50 -25.92
N THR A 119 4.54 -24.50 -25.02
CA THR A 119 4.18 -25.89 -25.33
C THR A 119 3.19 -26.47 -24.31
N VAL A 120 2.45 -27.48 -24.73
CA VAL A 120 1.45 -28.17 -23.89
C VAL A 120 2.10 -28.83 -22.69
N GLU A 121 3.24 -29.49 -22.87
CA GLU A 121 3.97 -30.18 -21.80
C GLU A 121 4.37 -29.21 -20.69
N GLN A 122 4.88 -28.03 -21.08
CA GLN A 122 5.27 -27.02 -20.12
C GLN A 122 4.06 -26.37 -19.45
N MET A 123 2.94 -26.17 -20.16
CA MET A 123 1.69 -25.70 -19.54
C MET A 123 1.16 -26.70 -18.50
N MET A 124 1.22 -28.00 -18.77
CA MET A 124 0.82 -29.04 -17.81
C MET A 124 1.73 -29.06 -16.58
N ALA A 125 3.05 -28.94 -16.78
CA ALA A 125 4.00 -28.80 -15.68
C ALA A 125 3.75 -27.54 -14.84
N ASP A 126 3.48 -26.41 -15.50
CA ASP A 126 3.14 -25.14 -14.85
C ASP A 126 1.80 -25.23 -14.10
N MET A 127 0.80 -25.97 -14.63
CA MET A 127 -0.47 -26.23 -13.96
C MET A 127 -0.29 -27.06 -12.68
N ALA A 128 0.54 -28.11 -12.72
CA ALA A 128 0.88 -28.88 -11.53
C ALA A 128 1.63 -28.02 -10.49
N ALA A 129 2.54 -27.14 -10.94
CA ALA A 129 3.22 -26.20 -10.07
C ALA A 129 2.27 -25.17 -9.45
N ALA A 130 1.26 -24.70 -10.20
CA ALA A 130 0.21 -23.80 -9.71
C ALA A 130 -0.58 -24.45 -8.57
N LYS A 131 -0.98 -25.71 -8.74
CA LYS A 131 -1.66 -26.50 -7.69
C LYS A 131 -0.81 -26.64 -6.44
N ALA A 132 0.46 -27.03 -6.60
CA ALA A 132 1.38 -27.20 -5.49
C ALA A 132 1.60 -25.89 -4.70
N ARG A 133 1.39 -24.74 -5.35
CA ARG A 133 1.51 -23.40 -4.74
C ARG A 133 0.19 -22.82 -4.25
N GLY A 134 -0.90 -23.58 -4.28
CA GLY A 134 -2.19 -23.18 -3.69
C GLY A 134 -3.08 -22.31 -4.58
N ALA A 135 -2.94 -22.42 -5.91
CA ALA A 135 -3.88 -21.82 -6.85
C ALA A 135 -5.25 -22.52 -6.77
N ASP A 136 -6.32 -21.75 -6.96
CA ASP A 136 -7.69 -22.30 -7.02
C ASP A 136 -8.04 -22.78 -8.43
N LEU A 137 -7.45 -22.15 -9.44
CA LEU A 137 -7.62 -22.44 -10.86
C LEU A 137 -6.44 -21.90 -11.67
N VAL A 138 -6.39 -22.27 -12.94
CA VAL A 138 -5.42 -21.74 -13.90
C VAL A 138 -6.11 -21.11 -15.11
N GLU A 139 -5.48 -20.09 -15.69
CA GLU A 139 -5.86 -19.54 -16.99
C GLU A 139 -4.94 -20.12 -18.07
N ILE A 140 -5.48 -20.97 -18.94
CA ILE A 140 -4.77 -21.48 -20.12
C ILE A 140 -4.84 -20.39 -21.19
N ARG A 141 -3.69 -19.77 -21.51
CA ARG A 141 -3.57 -18.79 -22.59
C ARG A 141 -3.23 -19.47 -23.90
N LEU A 142 -4.24 -19.93 -24.63
CA LEU A 142 -4.06 -20.65 -25.89
C LEU A 142 -3.28 -19.83 -26.92
N ASP A 143 -3.42 -18.50 -26.88
CA ASP A 143 -2.68 -17.58 -27.74
C ASP A 143 -1.16 -17.62 -27.53
N HIS A 144 -0.68 -18.14 -26.41
CA HIS A 144 0.75 -18.31 -26.18
C HIS A 144 1.34 -19.61 -26.73
N LEU A 145 0.54 -20.63 -27.04
CA LEU A 145 1.04 -21.90 -27.56
C LEU A 145 1.59 -21.74 -28.98
N SER A 146 2.75 -22.34 -29.23
CA SER A 146 3.29 -22.51 -30.57
C SER A 146 2.71 -23.78 -31.19
N ASP A 147 2.37 -23.74 -32.47
CA ASP A 147 1.84 -24.88 -33.25
C ASP A 147 0.59 -25.55 -32.62
N PHE A 148 -0.32 -24.72 -32.10
CA PHE A 148 -1.52 -25.18 -31.41
C PHE A 148 -2.49 -25.94 -32.33
N GLU A 149 -2.80 -27.19 -31.98
CA GLU A 149 -3.79 -28.04 -32.63
C GLU A 149 -4.98 -28.27 -31.68
N PRO A 150 -6.12 -27.56 -31.85
CA PRO A 150 -7.18 -27.50 -30.85
C PRO A 150 -7.69 -28.85 -30.35
N ARG A 151 -7.92 -29.83 -31.25
CA ARG A 151 -8.45 -31.15 -30.87
C ARG A 151 -7.49 -31.98 -30.03
N ARG A 152 -6.21 -31.94 -30.35
CA ARG A 152 -5.18 -32.71 -29.64
C ARG A 152 -4.84 -32.03 -28.33
N ASP A 153 -4.53 -30.74 -28.39
CA ASP A 153 -3.91 -30.02 -27.28
C ASP A 153 -4.93 -29.69 -26.18
N LEU A 154 -6.18 -29.35 -26.52
CA LEU A 154 -7.22 -29.13 -25.50
C LEU A 154 -7.61 -30.42 -24.79
N HIS A 155 -7.56 -31.58 -25.46
CA HIS A 155 -7.85 -32.85 -24.80
C HIS A 155 -6.83 -33.13 -23.68
N LEU A 156 -5.56 -32.77 -23.91
CA LEU A 156 -4.50 -32.88 -22.90
C LEU A 156 -4.64 -31.83 -21.79
N LEU A 157 -4.83 -30.56 -22.17
CA LEU A 157 -4.87 -29.44 -21.22
C LEU A 157 -6.12 -29.39 -20.36
N VAL A 158 -7.27 -29.77 -20.92
CA VAL A 158 -8.57 -29.74 -20.23
C VAL A 158 -8.94 -31.11 -19.68
N GLY A 159 -8.68 -32.20 -20.41
CA GLY A 159 -9.14 -33.54 -20.04
C GLY A 159 -8.50 -34.12 -18.77
N ASP A 160 -7.18 -33.96 -18.60
CA ASP A 160 -6.41 -34.53 -17.47
C ASP A 160 -5.93 -33.45 -16.48
N ARG A 161 -6.75 -32.41 -16.29
CA ARG A 161 -6.38 -31.23 -15.52
C ARG A 161 -6.40 -31.48 -14.01
N PRO A 162 -5.35 -31.09 -13.26
CA PRO A 162 -5.33 -31.21 -11.79
C PRO A 162 -6.06 -30.07 -11.06
N LEU A 163 -6.44 -29.01 -11.76
CA LEU A 163 -7.16 -27.82 -11.27
C LEU A 163 -8.28 -27.43 -12.24
N PRO A 164 -9.32 -26.71 -11.78
CA PRO A 164 -10.25 -26.01 -12.66
C PRO A 164 -9.52 -25.11 -13.65
N VAL A 165 -10.06 -25.00 -14.87
CA VAL A 165 -9.44 -24.22 -15.96
C VAL A 165 -10.36 -23.10 -16.42
N LEU A 166 -9.74 -21.94 -16.59
CA LEU A 166 -10.22 -20.85 -17.41
C LEU A 166 -9.49 -20.91 -18.75
N VAL A 167 -10.21 -21.06 -19.85
CA VAL A 167 -9.62 -21.09 -21.18
C VAL A 167 -9.80 -19.74 -21.86
N THR A 168 -8.69 -19.13 -22.24
CA THR A 168 -8.64 -17.82 -22.89
C THR A 168 -7.86 -17.97 -24.21
N TYR A 169 -8.46 -17.53 -25.32
CA TYR A 169 -7.79 -17.44 -26.62
C TYR A 169 -7.79 -15.99 -27.09
N ARG A 170 -6.85 -15.19 -26.56
CA ARG A 170 -6.89 -13.73 -26.70
C ARG A 170 -6.34 -13.27 -28.07
N PRO A 171 -7.10 -12.51 -28.86
CA PRO A 171 -6.63 -11.96 -30.14
C PRO A 171 -5.73 -10.73 -29.96
N LYS A 172 -4.89 -10.43 -30.96
CA LYS A 172 -3.99 -9.25 -30.94
C LYS A 172 -4.72 -7.92 -30.76
N TRP A 173 -5.92 -7.78 -31.30
CA TRP A 173 -6.71 -6.54 -31.15
C TRP A 173 -7.21 -6.29 -29.71
N GLU A 174 -7.14 -7.31 -28.85
CA GLU A 174 -7.41 -7.21 -27.40
C GLU A 174 -6.15 -7.59 -26.58
N GLY A 175 -4.96 -7.32 -27.11
CA GLY A 175 -3.68 -7.46 -26.40
C GLY A 175 -3.22 -8.90 -26.12
N GLY A 176 -3.74 -9.89 -26.85
CA GLY A 176 -3.19 -11.25 -26.89
C GLY A 176 -2.24 -11.48 -28.06
N GLU A 177 -1.93 -12.75 -28.33
CA GLU A 177 -1.00 -13.14 -29.39
C GLU A 177 -1.70 -13.80 -30.61
N TYR A 178 -3.00 -14.14 -30.52
CA TYR A 178 -3.69 -14.82 -31.61
C TYR A 178 -3.92 -13.90 -32.82
N GLU A 179 -3.52 -14.41 -33.98
CA GLU A 179 -3.84 -13.89 -35.31
C GLU A 179 -4.64 -14.94 -36.08
N GLY A 180 -5.77 -14.55 -36.63
CA GLY A 180 -6.63 -15.45 -37.39
C GLY A 180 -8.08 -15.01 -37.38
N ASP A 181 -8.94 -15.90 -37.89
CA ASP A 181 -10.37 -15.67 -37.98
C ASP A 181 -11.10 -16.11 -36.70
N ASP A 182 -12.09 -15.33 -36.29
CA ASP A 182 -12.83 -15.58 -35.05
C ASP A 182 -13.59 -16.92 -35.07
N LYS A 183 -13.95 -17.46 -36.24
CA LYS A 183 -14.62 -18.76 -36.33
C LYS A 183 -13.75 -19.90 -35.78
N GLN A 184 -12.48 -19.96 -36.19
CA GLN A 184 -11.55 -21.00 -35.71
C GLN A 184 -11.27 -20.85 -34.21
N ARG A 185 -11.15 -19.59 -33.76
CA ARG A 185 -11.00 -19.26 -32.35
C ARG A 185 -12.21 -19.70 -31.52
N PHE A 186 -13.42 -19.44 -32.00
CA PHE A 186 -14.67 -19.85 -31.35
C PHE A 186 -14.81 -21.36 -31.32
N GLU A 187 -14.46 -22.06 -32.41
CA GLU A 187 -14.46 -23.52 -32.45
C GLU A 187 -13.55 -24.11 -31.37
N ALA A 188 -12.36 -23.53 -31.13
CA ALA A 188 -11.47 -23.96 -30.05
C ALA A 188 -12.06 -23.69 -28.66
N LEU A 189 -12.69 -22.53 -28.44
CA LEU A 189 -13.33 -22.19 -27.15
C LEU A 189 -14.58 -23.05 -26.88
N CYS A 190 -15.39 -23.34 -27.89
CA CYS A 190 -16.51 -24.28 -27.79
C CYS A 190 -16.00 -25.69 -27.47
N LEU A 191 -14.92 -26.14 -28.12
CA LEU A 191 -14.32 -27.43 -27.81
C LEU A 191 -13.81 -27.49 -26.37
N ALA A 192 -13.20 -26.42 -25.85
CA ALA A 192 -12.78 -26.36 -24.45
C ALA A 192 -13.98 -26.49 -23.49
N MET A 193 -15.09 -25.83 -23.79
CA MET A 193 -16.35 -25.97 -23.05
C MET A 193 -16.88 -27.41 -23.12
N GLU A 194 -16.91 -28.03 -24.31
CA GLU A 194 -17.37 -29.42 -24.52
C GLU A 194 -16.49 -30.45 -23.79
N LEU A 195 -15.18 -30.20 -23.69
CA LEU A 195 -14.22 -30.99 -22.91
C LEU A 195 -14.32 -30.73 -21.39
N GLY A 196 -15.22 -29.84 -20.97
CA GLY A 196 -15.58 -29.63 -19.58
C GLY A 196 -14.80 -28.55 -18.87
N ALA A 197 -14.22 -27.57 -19.57
CA ALA A 197 -13.64 -26.39 -18.91
C ALA A 197 -14.70 -25.68 -18.04
N GLU A 198 -14.32 -25.25 -16.83
CA GLU A 198 -15.23 -24.53 -15.94
C GLU A 198 -15.52 -23.11 -16.42
N TYR A 199 -14.56 -22.50 -17.12
CA TYR A 199 -14.69 -21.15 -17.63
C TYR A 199 -14.10 -20.99 -19.03
N VAL A 200 -14.74 -20.13 -19.83
CA VAL A 200 -14.16 -19.55 -21.05
C VAL A 200 -14.24 -18.04 -20.95
N ASP A 201 -13.18 -17.36 -21.41
CA ASP A 201 -13.14 -15.91 -21.57
C ASP A 201 -13.38 -15.54 -23.04
N ILE A 202 -14.34 -14.66 -23.29
CA ILE A 202 -14.59 -14.04 -24.59
C ILE A 202 -14.62 -12.51 -24.47
N GLU A 203 -14.08 -11.81 -25.47
CA GLU A 203 -14.05 -10.35 -25.49
C GLU A 203 -15.43 -9.76 -25.82
N LEU A 204 -15.81 -8.69 -25.13
CA LEU A 204 -17.11 -8.01 -25.29
C LEU A 204 -17.45 -7.68 -26.76
N LYS A 205 -16.45 -7.30 -27.56
CA LYS A 205 -16.65 -6.91 -28.96
C LYS A 205 -17.32 -7.99 -29.80
N VAL A 206 -17.09 -9.26 -29.47
CA VAL A 206 -17.57 -10.41 -30.26
C VAL A 206 -18.45 -11.35 -29.42
N ALA A 207 -18.83 -10.92 -28.22
CA ALA A 207 -19.56 -11.75 -27.27
C ALA A 207 -20.93 -12.18 -27.79
N ASP A 208 -21.68 -11.29 -28.47
CA ASP A 208 -23.00 -11.61 -29.01
C ASP A 208 -22.96 -12.77 -30.02
N ASP A 209 -21.92 -12.83 -30.85
CA ASP A 209 -21.72 -13.91 -31.83
C ASP A 209 -21.41 -15.24 -31.12
N PHE A 210 -20.53 -15.21 -30.12
CA PHE A 210 -20.16 -16.39 -29.36
C PHE A 210 -21.31 -16.92 -28.50
N VAL A 211 -22.08 -16.02 -27.86
CA VAL A 211 -23.23 -16.39 -27.03
C VAL A 211 -24.33 -17.05 -27.86
N ARG A 212 -24.60 -16.53 -29.07
CA ARG A 212 -25.51 -17.20 -30.02
C ARG A 212 -25.06 -18.63 -30.32
N LEU A 213 -23.76 -18.84 -30.53
CA LEU A 213 -23.16 -20.15 -30.85
C LEU A 213 -23.31 -21.19 -29.72
N ILE A 214 -23.22 -20.76 -28.45
CA ILE A 214 -23.26 -21.67 -27.28
C ILE A 214 -24.63 -21.77 -26.59
N SER A 215 -25.60 -20.93 -26.97
CA SER A 215 -26.89 -20.77 -26.27
C SER A 215 -27.64 -22.09 -25.99
N GLU A 216 -27.59 -23.06 -26.90
CA GLU A 216 -28.23 -24.38 -26.75
C GLU A 216 -27.29 -25.48 -26.22
N LYS A 217 -26.01 -25.16 -26.03
CA LYS A 217 -24.94 -26.12 -25.73
C LYS A 217 -24.27 -25.90 -24.38
N LYS A 218 -24.61 -24.82 -23.68
CA LYS A 218 -23.95 -24.40 -22.44
C LYS A 218 -24.22 -25.39 -21.29
N PRO A 219 -23.19 -26.06 -20.74
CA PRO A 219 -23.35 -26.95 -19.58
C PRO A 219 -23.68 -26.18 -18.28
N ASP A 220 -24.39 -26.80 -17.34
CA ASP A 220 -24.76 -26.17 -16.05
C ASP A 220 -23.55 -25.77 -15.19
N ASN A 221 -22.45 -26.52 -15.28
CA ASN A 221 -21.22 -26.29 -14.52
C ASN A 221 -20.23 -25.34 -15.21
N PHE A 222 -20.60 -24.78 -16.36
CA PHE A 222 -19.78 -23.86 -17.14
C PHE A 222 -20.20 -22.41 -16.92
N LYS A 223 -19.22 -21.50 -16.86
CA LYS A 223 -19.45 -20.06 -16.78
C LYS A 223 -18.72 -19.30 -17.87
N LEU A 224 -19.44 -18.45 -18.58
CA LEU A 224 -18.90 -17.52 -19.54
C LEU A 224 -18.43 -16.24 -18.84
N ILE A 225 -17.14 -15.96 -18.99
CA ILE A 225 -16.55 -14.67 -18.64
C ILE A 225 -16.57 -13.81 -19.90
N ILE A 226 -17.22 -12.65 -19.83
CA ILE A 226 -17.12 -11.65 -20.90
C ILE A 226 -16.21 -10.53 -20.41
N SER A 227 -15.15 -10.24 -21.18
CA SER A 227 -14.09 -9.35 -20.77
C SER A 227 -13.95 -8.09 -21.63
N SER A 228 -13.42 -7.03 -21.02
CA SER A 228 -13.01 -5.80 -21.71
C SER A 228 -11.70 -5.29 -21.13
N HIS A 229 -10.77 -4.90 -22.02
CA HIS A 229 -9.46 -4.40 -21.64
C HIS A 229 -9.28 -2.94 -22.09
N ASN A 230 -8.83 -2.08 -21.18
CA ASN A 230 -8.42 -0.70 -21.48
C ASN A 230 -6.95 -0.55 -21.13
N TYR A 231 -6.10 -0.50 -22.15
CA TYR A 231 -4.65 -0.42 -22.00
C TYR A 231 -4.16 1.01 -21.77
N GLN A 232 -5.01 2.02 -21.94
CA GLN A 232 -4.63 3.43 -21.90
C GLN A 232 -4.86 4.05 -20.52
N SER A 233 -5.99 3.76 -19.88
CA SER A 233 -6.39 4.42 -18.63
C SER A 233 -7.49 3.64 -17.89
N THR A 234 -7.94 4.19 -16.77
CA THR A 234 -9.14 3.74 -16.08
C THR A 234 -10.25 4.79 -16.31
N PRO A 235 -11.37 4.45 -16.97
CA PRO A 235 -12.49 5.37 -17.17
C PRO A 235 -13.13 5.85 -15.86
N SER A 236 -14.08 6.79 -15.96
CA SER A 236 -14.89 7.24 -14.83
C SER A 236 -15.76 6.09 -14.26
N SER A 237 -16.22 6.22 -13.02
CA SER A 237 -17.09 5.20 -12.40
C SER A 237 -18.42 5.03 -13.15
N GLU A 238 -18.92 6.09 -13.81
CA GLU A 238 -20.12 6.05 -14.67
C GLU A 238 -19.87 5.23 -15.94
N GLU A 239 -18.76 5.49 -16.63
CA GLU A 239 -18.38 4.72 -17.83
C GLU A 239 -18.10 3.25 -17.50
N LEU A 240 -17.43 2.99 -16.37
CA LEU A 240 -17.21 1.62 -15.89
C LEU A 240 -18.53 0.92 -15.54
N SER A 241 -19.48 1.60 -14.90
CA SER A 241 -20.80 1.03 -14.59
C SER A 241 -21.62 0.75 -15.86
N SER A 242 -21.55 1.65 -16.84
CA SER A 242 -22.14 1.44 -18.17
C SER A 242 -21.50 0.23 -18.89
N LEU A 243 -20.19 0.07 -18.76
CA LEU A 243 -19.46 -1.08 -19.31
C LEU A 243 -19.90 -2.39 -18.63
N VAL A 244 -20.07 -2.40 -17.30
CA VAL A 244 -20.63 -3.55 -16.57
C VAL A 244 -22.00 -3.92 -17.13
N ALA A 245 -22.91 -2.95 -17.26
CA ALA A 245 -24.27 -3.20 -17.76
C ALA A 245 -24.26 -3.77 -19.19
N ARG A 246 -23.37 -3.28 -20.07
CA ARG A 246 -23.20 -3.81 -21.43
C ARG A 246 -22.69 -5.25 -21.43
N ILE A 247 -21.72 -5.56 -20.57
CA ILE A 247 -21.17 -6.92 -20.44
C ILE A 247 -22.24 -7.88 -19.90
N GLN A 248 -23.03 -7.46 -18.91
CA GLN A 248 -24.16 -8.23 -18.41
C GLN A 248 -25.21 -8.48 -19.49
N ALA A 249 -25.60 -7.43 -20.24
CA ALA A 249 -26.59 -7.53 -21.32
C ALA A 249 -26.15 -8.46 -22.46
N ALA A 250 -24.83 -8.61 -22.67
CA ALA A 250 -24.27 -9.56 -23.63
C ALA A 250 -24.37 -11.03 -23.17
N GLY A 251 -24.85 -11.32 -21.96
CA GLY A 251 -25.07 -12.68 -21.46
C GLY A 251 -23.92 -13.26 -20.61
N ALA A 252 -23.11 -12.40 -19.98
CA ALA A 252 -22.02 -12.84 -19.11
C ALA A 252 -22.54 -13.50 -17.82
N ASP A 253 -21.93 -14.61 -17.41
CA ASP A 253 -22.08 -15.11 -16.03
C ASP A 253 -21.15 -14.35 -15.07
N ILE A 254 -20.04 -13.85 -15.60
CA ILE A 254 -19.02 -13.11 -14.85
C ILE A 254 -18.54 -11.95 -15.72
N VAL A 255 -18.56 -10.75 -15.14
CA VAL A 255 -18.03 -9.54 -15.77
C VAL A 255 -16.53 -9.45 -15.52
N LYS A 256 -15.71 -9.23 -16.56
CA LYS A 256 -14.27 -8.97 -16.41
C LYS A 256 -13.89 -7.63 -17.01
N ILE A 257 -13.36 -6.73 -16.20
CA ILE A 257 -12.85 -5.43 -16.64
C ILE A 257 -11.42 -5.27 -16.16
N ALA A 258 -10.50 -5.06 -17.10
CA ALA A 258 -9.11 -4.75 -16.82
C ALA A 258 -8.75 -3.37 -17.39
N THR A 259 -8.36 -2.43 -16.56
CA THR A 259 -7.95 -1.07 -16.98
C THR A 259 -6.47 -0.82 -16.70
N THR A 260 -5.93 0.34 -17.07
CA THR A 260 -4.55 0.75 -16.73
C THR A 260 -4.57 1.89 -15.71
N ALA A 261 -3.72 1.80 -14.68
CA ALA A 261 -3.50 2.89 -13.73
C ALA A 261 -2.53 3.93 -14.33
N VAL A 262 -3.03 5.15 -14.53
CA VAL A 262 -2.20 6.34 -14.77
C VAL A 262 -1.76 6.92 -13.44
N ASP A 263 -2.65 6.91 -12.44
CA ASP A 263 -2.40 7.26 -11.05
C ASP A 263 -2.94 6.16 -10.12
N ILE A 264 -2.40 6.02 -8.92
CA ILE A 264 -2.91 5.07 -7.92
C ILE A 264 -4.37 5.35 -7.55
N VAL A 265 -4.84 6.61 -7.63
CA VAL A 265 -6.24 6.93 -7.33
C VAL A 265 -7.23 6.31 -8.32
N ASP A 266 -6.76 5.87 -9.49
CA ASP A 266 -7.60 5.18 -10.48
C ASP A 266 -8.22 3.90 -9.95
N VAL A 267 -7.53 3.22 -9.03
CA VAL A 267 -8.02 1.98 -8.43
C VAL A 267 -9.29 2.21 -7.60
N THR A 268 -9.50 3.41 -7.05
CA THR A 268 -10.73 3.72 -6.30
C THR A 268 -12.00 3.55 -7.13
N ARG A 269 -11.95 3.91 -8.42
CA ARG A 269 -13.08 3.78 -9.34
C ARG A 269 -13.42 2.32 -9.60
N MET A 270 -12.40 1.48 -9.74
CA MET A 270 -12.58 0.03 -9.86
C MET A 270 -13.19 -0.56 -8.59
N PHE A 271 -12.68 -0.21 -7.40
CA PHE A 271 -13.26 -0.69 -6.14
C PHE A 271 -14.73 -0.28 -5.96
N GLN A 272 -15.08 0.97 -6.28
CA GLN A 272 -16.46 1.45 -6.23
C GLN A 272 -17.39 0.59 -7.09
N VAL A 273 -16.98 0.28 -8.32
CA VAL A 273 -17.80 -0.48 -9.27
C VAL A 273 -17.94 -1.94 -8.82
N ILE A 274 -16.87 -2.57 -8.32
CA ILE A 274 -16.94 -3.93 -7.77
C ILE A 274 -17.93 -3.97 -6.61
N VAL A 275 -17.84 -3.03 -5.66
CA VAL A 275 -18.74 -2.97 -4.49
C VAL A 275 -20.19 -2.76 -4.92
N HIS A 276 -20.45 -1.88 -5.90
CA HIS A 276 -21.81 -1.67 -6.42
C HIS A 276 -22.40 -2.94 -7.05
N CYS A 277 -21.58 -3.76 -7.72
CA CYS A 277 -22.05 -5.03 -8.31
C CYS A 277 -22.47 -6.07 -7.26
N GLN A 278 -22.13 -5.90 -5.99
CA GLN A 278 -22.48 -6.84 -4.92
C GLN A 278 -23.79 -6.52 -4.20
N VAL A 279 -24.32 -5.31 -4.34
CA VAL A 279 -25.51 -4.87 -3.61
C VAL A 279 -26.77 -5.31 -4.34
N SER A 280 -27.56 -6.19 -3.73
CA SER A 280 -28.86 -6.58 -4.27
C SER A 280 -29.86 -5.41 -4.22
N SER A 281 -30.61 -5.24 -5.29
CA SER A 281 -31.58 -4.15 -5.57
C SER A 281 -32.74 -4.02 -4.56
N SER A 282 -32.78 -4.80 -3.49
CA SER A 282 -33.82 -4.74 -2.45
C SER A 282 -33.63 -3.61 -1.44
N LEU A 283 -32.47 -2.93 -1.42
CA LEU A 283 -32.17 -1.85 -0.45
C LEU A 283 -32.31 -0.42 -1.00
N SER A 284 -32.58 -0.22 -2.29
CA SER A 284 -32.67 1.12 -2.90
C SER A 284 -33.96 1.88 -2.54
N LEU A 285 -34.89 1.28 -1.80
CA LEU A 285 -36.18 1.89 -1.42
C LEU A 285 -36.25 2.49 -0.01
N LEU A 286 -35.18 2.44 0.80
CA LEU A 286 -35.22 2.91 2.20
C LEU A 286 -34.41 4.19 2.50
N ILE A 287 -33.84 4.85 1.50
CA ILE A 287 -33.29 6.21 1.67
C ILE A 287 -34.36 7.21 1.18
N HIS A 288 -35.43 7.38 1.96
CA HIS A 288 -36.32 8.54 1.81
C HIS A 288 -35.96 9.58 2.87
N ASN A 289 -35.45 10.69 2.35
CA ASN A 289 -34.77 11.76 3.06
C ASN A 289 -35.77 12.70 3.75
N SER A 290 -35.43 13.16 4.96
CA SER A 290 -36.05 14.33 5.58
C SER A 290 -35.33 15.60 5.14
N ASN A 291 -35.34 15.92 3.83
CA ASN A 291 -35.21 17.31 3.32
C ASN A 291 -35.40 17.36 1.79
N PRO A 292 -36.10 18.37 1.23
CA PRO A 292 -36.42 18.43 -0.19
C PRO A 292 -35.42 19.31 -0.96
N GLN A 293 -34.62 18.69 -1.82
CA GLN A 293 -33.98 19.31 -2.99
C GLN A 293 -34.14 18.30 -4.14
N PRO A 294 -34.40 18.75 -5.40
CA PRO A 294 -34.74 17.84 -6.48
C PRO A 294 -33.47 17.16 -7.00
N LEU A 295 -33.18 15.96 -6.49
CA LEU A 295 -32.17 15.10 -7.08
C LEU A 295 -32.80 14.45 -8.33
N VAL A 296 -32.15 14.62 -9.47
CA VAL A 296 -32.46 13.86 -10.70
C VAL A 296 -32.35 12.38 -10.33
N VAL A 297 -33.48 11.69 -10.33
CA VAL A 297 -33.53 10.23 -10.24
C VAL A 297 -32.95 9.69 -11.54
N LEU A 298 -31.63 9.53 -11.58
CA LEU A 298 -30.97 8.69 -12.58
C LEU A 298 -31.53 7.29 -12.38
N SER A 299 -32.38 6.85 -13.31
CA SER A 299 -32.74 5.44 -13.43
C SER A 299 -31.48 4.69 -13.86
N PHE A 300 -30.62 4.36 -12.90
CA PHE A 300 -29.58 3.37 -13.13
C PHE A 300 -30.30 2.08 -13.52
N ALA A 301 -30.08 1.59 -14.75
CA ALA A 301 -30.39 0.22 -15.07
C ALA A 301 -29.78 -0.64 -13.96
N THR A 302 -30.61 -1.39 -13.26
CA THR A 302 -30.22 -2.15 -12.08
C THR A 302 -29.17 -3.18 -12.50
N THR A 303 -27.89 -2.88 -12.27
CA THR A 303 -26.83 -3.88 -12.36
C THR A 303 -27.10 -4.89 -11.26
N GLU A 304 -27.67 -6.04 -11.62
CA GLU A 304 -27.95 -7.11 -10.68
C GLU A 304 -26.64 -7.65 -10.08
N ASN A 305 -26.78 -8.44 -9.01
CA ASN A 305 -25.71 -9.13 -8.29
C ASN A 305 -24.88 -10.04 -9.22
N VAL A 306 -23.92 -9.46 -9.95
CA VAL A 306 -23.07 -10.16 -10.90
C VAL A 306 -21.66 -10.32 -10.34
N PRO A 307 -21.08 -11.54 -10.37
CA PRO A 307 -19.68 -11.70 -10.05
C PRO A 307 -18.80 -10.87 -10.98
N MET A 308 -17.87 -10.10 -10.41
CA MET A 308 -17.00 -9.21 -11.17
C MET A 308 -15.52 -9.49 -10.91
N ILE A 309 -14.74 -9.59 -11.98
CA ILE A 309 -13.27 -9.56 -11.98
C ILE A 309 -12.86 -8.14 -12.41
N GLY A 310 -12.60 -7.27 -11.43
CA GLY A 310 -12.16 -5.89 -11.67
C GLY A 310 -10.68 -5.71 -11.31
N LEU A 311 -9.85 -5.38 -12.30
CA LEU A 311 -8.40 -5.28 -12.12
C LEU A 311 -7.86 -4.02 -12.78
N VAL A 312 -6.81 -3.46 -12.19
CA VAL A 312 -6.09 -2.31 -12.74
C VAL A 312 -4.62 -2.70 -12.94
N MET A 313 -4.16 -2.59 -14.18
CA MET A 313 -2.83 -2.96 -14.64
C MET A 313 -1.78 -1.90 -14.29
N GLY A 314 -0.52 -2.33 -14.28
CA GLY A 314 0.64 -1.50 -13.97
C GLY A 314 0.98 -1.45 -12.48
N GLU A 315 2.17 -0.96 -12.14
CA GLU A 315 2.67 -0.91 -10.76
C GLU A 315 1.74 -0.11 -9.83
N ARG A 316 1.17 1.00 -10.32
CA ARG A 316 0.18 1.82 -9.61
C ARG A 316 -1.13 1.09 -9.36
N GLY A 317 -1.48 0.13 -10.22
CA GLY A 317 -2.69 -0.67 -10.13
C GLY A 317 -2.57 -1.88 -9.19
N LEU A 318 -1.37 -2.18 -8.67
CA LEU A 318 -1.10 -3.39 -7.89
C LEU A 318 -2.10 -3.63 -6.75
N ILE A 319 -2.50 -2.58 -6.03
CA ILE A 319 -3.44 -2.73 -4.91
C ILE A 319 -4.83 -3.23 -5.33
N SER A 320 -5.23 -3.06 -6.60
CA SER A 320 -6.46 -3.67 -7.13
C SER A 320 -6.41 -5.20 -7.08
N ARG A 321 -5.21 -5.77 -7.26
CA ARG A 321 -4.97 -7.22 -7.25
C ARG A 321 -4.86 -7.77 -5.83
N LEU A 322 -4.30 -6.99 -4.92
CA LEU A 322 -4.06 -7.37 -3.52
C LEU A 322 -5.33 -7.26 -2.66
N LEU A 323 -6.10 -6.18 -2.83
CA LEU A 323 -7.28 -5.87 -2.02
C LEU A 323 -8.59 -6.37 -2.64
N CYS A 324 -8.50 -7.16 -3.71
CA CYS A 324 -9.62 -7.81 -4.38
C CYS A 324 -10.58 -8.52 -3.39
N PRO A 325 -10.11 -9.30 -2.38
CA PRO A 325 -11.02 -9.93 -1.40
C PRO A 325 -11.83 -8.97 -0.55
N LYS A 326 -11.24 -7.83 -0.16
CA LYS A 326 -11.91 -6.84 0.68
C LYS A 326 -13.04 -6.13 -0.06
N PHE A 327 -12.81 -5.80 -1.33
CA PHE A 327 -13.77 -5.06 -2.14
C PHE A 327 -14.71 -5.97 -2.95
N GLY A 328 -14.58 -7.30 -2.80
CA GLY A 328 -15.55 -8.24 -3.33
C GLY A 328 -15.30 -8.74 -4.75
N GLY A 329 -14.07 -8.60 -5.25
CA GLY A 329 -13.74 -9.12 -6.58
C GLY A 329 -13.75 -10.65 -6.59
N TYR A 330 -14.28 -11.23 -7.67
CA TYR A 330 -14.49 -12.66 -7.82
C TYR A 330 -13.17 -13.45 -7.88
N LEU A 331 -12.17 -12.88 -8.54
CA LEU A 331 -10.89 -13.53 -8.82
C LEU A 331 -9.77 -12.50 -8.96
N THR A 332 -8.56 -12.87 -8.57
CA THR A 332 -7.33 -12.14 -8.88
C THR A 332 -6.28 -13.07 -9.48
N PHE A 333 -5.30 -12.51 -10.19
CA PHE A 333 -4.26 -13.28 -10.87
C PHE A 333 -2.93 -13.20 -10.11
N GLY A 334 -2.30 -14.36 -9.90
CA GLY A 334 -0.95 -14.48 -9.34
C GLY A 334 -0.07 -15.34 -10.23
N THR A 335 1.16 -14.90 -10.52
CA THR A 335 2.06 -15.63 -11.42
C THR A 335 2.80 -16.76 -10.71
N LEU A 336 3.32 -17.72 -11.46
CA LEU A 336 4.26 -18.73 -10.93
C LEU A 336 5.62 -18.13 -10.56
N GLY A 337 5.97 -16.97 -11.08
CA GLY A 337 7.27 -16.36 -10.82
C GLY A 337 7.43 -15.09 -11.65
N VAL A 338 8.48 -14.35 -11.33
CA VAL A 338 8.86 -13.15 -12.07
C VAL A 338 9.19 -13.53 -13.51
N GLY A 339 8.67 -12.79 -14.49
CA GLY A 339 8.83 -13.05 -15.92
C GLY A 339 7.78 -14.01 -16.51
N LYS A 340 6.85 -14.52 -15.69
CA LYS A 340 5.70 -15.33 -16.13
C LYS A 340 4.38 -14.55 -16.06
N GLU A 341 4.43 -13.23 -16.10
CA GLU A 341 3.26 -12.37 -16.10
C GLU A 341 2.50 -12.47 -17.43
N SER A 342 1.17 -12.52 -17.37
CA SER A 342 0.29 -12.35 -18.53
C SER A 342 -0.22 -10.93 -18.70
N ALA A 343 -0.01 -10.07 -17.68
CA ALA A 343 -0.35 -8.65 -17.69
C ALA A 343 0.54 -7.84 -16.73
N PRO A 344 0.81 -6.55 -17.01
CA PRO A 344 1.64 -5.72 -16.14
C PRO A 344 1.12 -5.61 -14.69
N GLY A 345 2.03 -5.70 -13.74
CA GLY A 345 1.76 -5.51 -12.30
C GLY A 345 1.18 -6.73 -11.59
N GLN A 346 1.23 -7.93 -12.17
CA GLN A 346 0.81 -9.15 -11.47
C GLN A 346 1.84 -9.55 -10.39
N PRO A 347 1.41 -9.76 -9.13
CA PRO A 347 2.27 -10.35 -8.10
C PRO A 347 2.42 -11.86 -8.32
N THR A 348 3.40 -12.48 -7.66
CA THR A 348 3.48 -13.94 -7.64
C THR A 348 2.40 -14.53 -6.74
N ILE A 349 1.93 -15.75 -7.02
CA ILE A 349 1.02 -16.47 -6.12
C ILE A 349 1.61 -16.68 -4.73
N SER A 350 2.93 -16.90 -4.66
CA SER A 350 3.66 -17.03 -3.40
C SER A 350 3.60 -15.75 -2.57
N ASP A 351 3.74 -14.57 -3.20
CA ASP A 351 3.61 -13.29 -2.49
C ASP A 351 2.18 -13.04 -2.04
N LEU A 352 1.18 -13.32 -2.90
CA LEU A 352 -0.23 -13.20 -2.53
C LEU A 352 -0.56 -14.00 -1.27
N LEU A 353 -0.11 -15.26 -1.21
CA LEU A 353 -0.39 -16.16 -0.09
C LEU A 353 0.46 -15.88 1.15
N ASN A 354 1.77 -15.66 0.98
CA ASN A 354 2.72 -15.68 2.09
C ASN A 354 3.16 -14.29 2.56
N VAL A 355 3.14 -13.29 1.67
CA VAL A 355 3.49 -11.90 2.02
C VAL A 355 2.24 -11.10 2.33
N TYR A 356 1.22 -11.15 1.47
CA TYR A 356 0.01 -10.35 1.64
C TYR A 356 -1.11 -11.07 2.39
N ASN A 357 -0.91 -12.34 2.75
CA ASN A 357 -1.89 -13.16 3.45
C ASN A 357 -3.29 -13.06 2.82
N ILE A 358 -3.39 -13.10 1.49
CA ILE A 358 -4.63 -12.76 0.76
C ILE A 358 -5.86 -13.56 1.23
N ARG A 359 -5.65 -14.78 1.73
CA ARG A 359 -6.70 -15.66 2.27
C ARG A 359 -7.31 -15.18 3.59
N GLN A 360 -6.64 -14.26 4.29
CA GLN A 360 -7.08 -13.65 5.54
C GLN A 360 -7.76 -12.30 5.32
N ILE A 361 -7.70 -11.74 4.11
CA ILE A 361 -8.32 -10.45 3.80
C ILE A 361 -9.83 -10.66 3.62
N GLY A 362 -10.63 -9.99 4.45
CA GLY A 362 -12.08 -9.91 4.38
C GLY A 362 -12.59 -8.49 4.18
N ALA A 363 -13.91 -8.31 4.13
CA ALA A 363 -14.54 -7.00 3.96
C ALA A 363 -14.19 -6.00 5.08
N ASP A 364 -13.98 -6.49 6.31
CA ASP A 364 -13.70 -5.65 7.48
C ASP A 364 -12.22 -5.34 7.70
N SER A 365 -11.32 -6.06 7.01
CA SER A 365 -9.87 -5.91 7.19
C SER A 365 -9.43 -4.46 7.01
N LYS A 366 -8.58 -3.98 7.93
CA LYS A 366 -7.99 -2.63 7.82
C LYS A 366 -6.82 -2.62 6.86
N ILE A 367 -6.74 -1.58 6.04
CA ILE A 367 -5.67 -1.37 5.08
C ILE A 367 -4.66 -0.42 5.68
N PHE A 368 -3.42 -0.87 5.72
CA PHE A 368 -2.23 -0.07 5.96
C PHE A 368 -1.34 -0.10 4.72
N GLY A 369 -0.39 0.82 4.62
CA GLY A 369 0.56 0.74 3.51
C GLY A 369 1.73 1.69 3.57
N ILE A 370 2.74 1.41 2.75
CA ILE A 370 3.91 2.26 2.57
C ILE A 370 3.70 3.16 1.36
N VAL A 371 3.65 4.47 1.60
CA VAL A 371 3.54 5.53 0.59
C VAL A 371 4.94 5.97 0.16
N GLY A 372 5.25 5.86 -1.12
CA GLY A 372 6.56 6.22 -1.66
C GLY A 372 6.62 6.27 -3.18
N LYS A 373 7.73 6.80 -3.71
CA LYS A 373 8.07 6.76 -5.14
C LYS A 373 9.60 6.82 -5.31
N PRO A 374 10.27 5.71 -5.70
CA PRO A 374 9.72 4.36 -5.93
C PRO A 374 9.33 3.64 -4.62
N VAL A 375 8.57 2.55 -4.71
CA VAL A 375 8.11 1.80 -3.52
C VAL A 375 8.20 0.28 -3.61
N GLY A 376 8.24 -0.31 -4.82
CA GLY A 376 8.19 -1.77 -5.00
C GLY A 376 9.32 -2.57 -4.32
N HIS A 377 10.43 -1.93 -3.97
CA HIS A 377 11.55 -2.55 -3.26
C HIS A 377 11.37 -2.60 -1.73
N SER A 378 10.34 -1.93 -1.17
CA SER A 378 10.15 -1.82 0.27
C SER A 378 9.88 -3.18 0.91
N LYS A 379 10.58 -3.47 2.00
CA LYS A 379 10.35 -4.67 2.82
C LYS A 379 9.26 -4.48 3.88
N SER A 380 8.64 -3.30 3.94
CA SER A 380 7.59 -2.99 4.93
C SER A 380 6.39 -3.95 4.82
N PRO A 381 5.85 -4.28 3.61
CA PRO A 381 4.75 -5.23 3.51
C PRO A 381 5.07 -6.61 4.11
N VAL A 382 6.27 -7.14 3.87
CA VAL A 382 6.72 -8.41 4.44
C VAL A 382 6.71 -8.33 5.98
N LEU A 383 7.27 -7.25 6.52
CA LEU A 383 7.41 -7.08 7.96
C LEU A 383 6.07 -6.90 8.68
N PHE A 384 5.22 -5.99 8.19
CA PHE A 384 3.94 -5.67 8.82
C PHE A 384 2.93 -6.80 8.67
N ASN A 385 2.82 -7.44 7.50
CA ASN A 385 1.87 -8.54 7.33
C ASN A 385 2.24 -9.77 8.18
N ALA A 386 3.53 -10.08 8.33
CA ALA A 386 3.96 -11.11 9.27
C ALA A 386 3.59 -10.75 10.71
N SER A 387 3.79 -9.48 11.09
CA SER A 387 3.49 -8.99 12.43
C SER A 387 1.98 -8.97 12.73
N PHE A 388 1.16 -8.44 11.82
CA PHE A 388 -0.30 -8.45 11.94
C PHE A 388 -0.86 -9.86 12.09
N LYS A 389 -0.38 -10.80 11.26
CA LYS A 389 -0.76 -12.22 11.36
C LYS A 389 -0.38 -12.82 12.70
N SER A 390 0.79 -12.50 13.25
CA SER A 390 1.27 -13.08 14.51
C SER A 390 0.43 -12.65 15.73
N VAL A 391 -0.17 -11.46 15.68
CA VAL A 391 -1.02 -10.93 16.76
C VAL A 391 -2.52 -11.10 16.46
N GLY A 392 -2.88 -11.76 15.35
CA GLY A 392 -4.27 -11.98 14.95
C GLY A 392 -5.03 -10.71 14.56
N LEU A 393 -4.32 -9.67 14.10
CA LEU A 393 -4.96 -8.42 13.66
C LEU A 393 -5.56 -8.60 12.25
N ASP A 394 -6.84 -8.26 12.10
CA ASP A 394 -7.54 -8.25 10.82
C ASP A 394 -7.13 -7.03 9.97
N ALA A 395 -5.94 -7.11 9.39
CA ALA A 395 -5.33 -6.04 8.63
C ALA A 395 -4.38 -6.56 7.54
N VAL A 396 -4.21 -5.74 6.50
CA VAL A 396 -3.24 -5.96 5.43
C VAL A 396 -2.41 -4.70 5.21
N TYR A 397 -1.12 -4.90 4.96
CA TYR A 397 -0.15 -3.86 4.63
C TYR A 397 0.28 -3.98 3.17
N VAL A 398 0.09 -2.92 2.37
CA VAL A 398 0.37 -2.93 0.91
C VAL A 398 1.36 -1.84 0.47
N PRO A 399 2.09 -2.04 -0.64
CA PRO A 399 2.85 -0.96 -1.28
C PRO A 399 1.91 0.03 -1.97
N LEU A 400 2.19 1.33 -1.81
CA LEU A 400 1.40 2.42 -2.39
C LEU A 400 2.33 3.33 -3.19
N LEU A 401 2.36 3.13 -4.51
CA LEU A 401 3.13 3.96 -5.44
C LEU A 401 2.37 5.27 -5.67
N VAL A 402 2.77 6.33 -4.96
CA VAL A 402 2.05 7.60 -4.93
C VAL A 402 2.84 8.68 -5.65
N ASP A 403 2.22 9.33 -6.63
CA ASP A 403 2.77 10.50 -7.31
C ASP A 403 2.45 11.79 -6.56
N ASP A 404 1.18 12.01 -6.25
CA ASP A 404 0.68 13.15 -5.48
C ASP A 404 0.03 12.69 -4.15
N LEU A 405 0.64 13.10 -3.03
CA LEU A 405 0.21 12.68 -1.70
C LEU A 405 -1.18 13.22 -1.32
N VAL A 406 -1.51 14.45 -1.71
CA VAL A 406 -2.77 15.10 -1.36
C VAL A 406 -3.92 14.39 -2.07
N ASN A 407 -3.77 14.17 -3.37
CA ASN A 407 -4.74 13.44 -4.19
C ASN A 407 -4.95 12.01 -3.65
N PHE A 408 -3.85 11.32 -3.31
CA PHE A 408 -3.92 10.00 -2.68
C PHE A 408 -4.73 10.00 -1.38
N LEU A 409 -4.41 10.89 -0.43
CA LEU A 409 -5.09 10.93 0.87
C LEU A 409 -6.56 11.32 0.77
N ASN A 410 -6.91 12.16 -0.21
CA ASN A 410 -8.31 12.52 -0.52
C ASN A 410 -9.08 11.34 -1.11
N ALA A 411 -8.49 10.64 -2.08
CA ALA A 411 -9.10 9.50 -2.75
C ALA A 411 -9.31 8.30 -1.80
N TYR A 412 -8.35 8.07 -0.91
CA TYR A 412 -8.36 6.99 0.08
C TYR A 412 -8.74 7.48 1.48
N SER A 413 -9.85 8.23 1.55
CA SER A 413 -10.34 8.90 2.77
C SER A 413 -11.23 8.03 3.67
N SER A 414 -11.63 6.84 3.22
CA SER A 414 -12.51 5.96 4.00
C SER A 414 -11.81 5.39 5.25
N THR A 415 -12.61 4.92 6.20
CA THR A 415 -12.13 4.25 7.44
C THR A 415 -11.53 2.86 7.20
N ASP A 416 -11.51 2.38 5.95
CA ASP A 416 -10.78 1.18 5.57
C ASP A 416 -9.28 1.42 5.62
N PHE A 417 -8.84 2.61 5.19
CA PHE A 417 -7.44 3.01 5.16
C PHE A 417 -7.06 3.63 6.51
N ALA A 418 -6.55 2.80 7.40
CA ALA A 418 -6.37 3.11 8.82
C ALA A 418 -5.03 3.81 9.11
N GLY A 419 -4.00 3.59 8.30
CA GLY A 419 -2.72 4.26 8.49
C GLY A 419 -1.71 4.02 7.37
N PHE A 420 -0.70 4.88 7.32
CA PHE A 420 0.31 4.85 6.27
C PHE A 420 1.69 5.10 6.86
N SER A 421 2.68 4.34 6.40
CA SER A 421 4.08 4.79 6.52
C SER A 421 4.41 5.64 5.30
N CYS A 422 5.23 6.67 5.48
CA CYS A 422 5.67 7.56 4.41
C CYS A 422 7.19 7.48 4.25
N THR A 423 7.64 7.21 3.02
CA THR A 423 9.05 7.25 2.63
C THR A 423 9.29 8.33 1.57
N ILE A 424 10.48 8.34 0.97
CA ILE A 424 10.89 9.29 -0.06
C ILE A 424 9.86 9.29 -1.22
N PRO A 425 9.46 10.48 -1.73
CA PRO A 425 9.81 11.84 -1.31
C PRO A 425 8.79 12.49 -0.35
N HIS A 426 7.84 11.72 0.18
CA HIS A 426 6.58 12.24 0.74
C HIS A 426 6.64 12.69 2.21
N LYS A 427 7.74 12.41 2.92
CA LYS A 427 7.84 12.68 4.37
C LYS A 427 7.60 14.16 4.75
N GLU A 428 8.09 15.09 3.94
CA GLU A 428 7.94 16.53 4.22
C GLU A 428 6.53 17.02 3.86
N ALA A 429 6.00 16.60 2.70
CA ALA A 429 4.64 16.91 2.28
C ALA A 429 3.58 16.38 3.25
N ALA A 430 3.83 15.22 3.87
CA ALA A 430 2.95 14.61 4.87
C ALA A 430 2.67 15.51 6.08
N VAL A 431 3.60 16.41 6.44
CA VAL A 431 3.38 17.38 7.54
C VAL A 431 2.19 18.29 7.23
N GLY A 432 2.10 18.79 5.99
CA GLY A 432 1.02 19.67 5.55
C GLY A 432 -0.30 18.96 5.27
N CYS A 433 -0.27 17.64 5.12
CA CYS A 433 -1.46 16.83 4.83
C CYS A 433 -2.16 16.31 6.09
N CYS A 434 -1.52 16.36 7.26
CA CYS A 434 -2.09 15.87 8.51
C CYS A 434 -2.91 16.98 9.21
N ASP A 435 -4.09 16.62 9.72
CA ASP A 435 -4.92 17.53 10.54
C ASP A 435 -4.25 17.87 11.89
N LYS A 436 -3.49 16.91 12.43
CA LYS A 436 -2.67 17.07 13.63
C LYS A 436 -1.30 16.47 13.38
N VAL A 437 -0.26 17.11 13.91
CA VAL A 437 1.10 16.59 13.85
C VAL A 437 1.64 16.54 15.28
N ASP A 438 2.20 15.40 15.64
CA ASP A 438 2.91 15.19 16.90
C ASP A 438 3.98 16.28 17.11
N PRO A 439 4.17 16.81 18.34
CA PRO A 439 5.13 17.89 18.58
C PRO A 439 6.55 17.59 18.09
N ILE A 440 7.01 16.35 18.21
CA ILE A 440 8.34 15.93 17.75
C ILE A 440 8.37 15.91 16.22
N ALA A 441 7.38 15.28 15.58
CA ALA A 441 7.28 15.26 14.12
C ALA A 441 7.18 16.67 13.50
N LYS A 442 6.49 17.60 14.19
CA LYS A 442 6.38 19.01 13.81
C LYS A 442 7.73 19.73 13.95
N SER A 443 8.47 19.47 15.02
CA SER A 443 9.82 20.03 15.24
C SER A 443 10.82 19.54 14.19
N ILE A 444 10.75 18.24 13.85
CA ILE A 444 11.54 17.65 12.76
C ILE A 444 11.15 18.26 11.41
N GLY A 445 9.87 18.59 11.21
CA GLY A 445 9.35 19.04 9.92
C GLY A 445 9.27 17.90 8.89
N ALA A 446 9.05 16.67 9.37
CA ALA A 446 8.83 15.49 8.54
C ALA A 446 7.97 14.44 9.27
N VAL A 447 7.02 13.82 8.56
CA VAL A 447 6.14 12.75 9.04
C VAL A 447 6.46 11.47 8.27
N ASN A 448 6.80 10.39 8.97
CA ASN A 448 6.97 9.06 8.36
C ASN A 448 5.81 8.10 8.67
N THR A 449 4.87 8.51 9.52
CA THR A 449 3.77 7.66 10.00
C THR A 449 2.51 8.49 10.11
N ILE A 450 1.46 8.11 9.40
CA ILE A 450 0.15 8.77 9.42
C ILE A 450 -0.86 7.77 9.98
N ILE A 451 -1.63 8.19 10.99
CA ILE A 451 -2.72 7.40 11.56
C ILE A 451 -4.04 8.10 11.25
N ARG A 452 -5.00 7.37 10.67
CA ARG A 452 -6.38 7.85 10.56
C ARG A 452 -7.11 7.54 11.86
N ARG A 453 -7.42 8.56 12.66
CA ARG A 453 -8.09 8.36 13.94
C ARG A 453 -9.51 7.83 13.71
N PRO A 454 -9.89 6.68 14.30
CA PRO A 454 -11.22 6.09 14.08
C PRO A 454 -12.40 6.97 14.52
N SER A 455 -12.21 7.82 15.53
CA SER A 455 -13.31 8.61 16.12
C SER A 455 -13.79 9.78 15.26
N ASP A 456 -12.92 10.39 14.45
CA ASP A 456 -13.27 11.57 13.65
C ASP A 456 -12.66 11.57 12.24
N GLY A 457 -11.99 10.48 11.85
CA GLY A 457 -11.39 10.31 10.52
C GLY A 457 -10.16 11.17 10.25
N LYS A 458 -9.71 11.98 11.23
CA LYS A 458 -8.58 12.91 11.06
C LYS A 458 -7.25 12.19 10.94
N LEU A 459 -6.37 12.75 10.13
CA LEU A 459 -5.01 12.28 9.93
C LEU A 459 -4.08 12.86 10.99
N ILE A 460 -3.38 11.98 11.71
CA ILE A 460 -2.39 12.36 12.72
C ILE A 460 -1.00 11.91 12.25
N GLY A 461 -0.08 12.86 12.12
CA GLY A 461 1.29 12.61 11.67
C GLY A 461 2.28 12.44 12.83
N TYR A 462 3.10 11.40 12.75
CA TYR A 462 4.17 11.05 13.68
C TYR A 462 5.50 10.83 12.95
N ASN A 463 6.58 10.78 13.71
CA ASN A 463 7.91 10.45 13.21
C ASN A 463 8.56 9.38 14.10
N THR A 464 8.87 8.21 13.53
CA THR A 464 9.60 7.12 14.21
C THR A 464 11.02 6.94 13.68
N ASP A 465 11.42 7.69 12.64
CA ASP A 465 12.75 7.60 12.03
C ASP A 465 13.84 8.02 13.02
N TYR A 466 13.63 9.13 13.76
CA TYR A 466 14.66 9.69 14.64
C TYR A 466 15.06 8.71 15.74
N VAL A 467 14.08 8.12 16.44
CA VAL A 467 14.34 7.19 17.53
C VAL A 467 14.93 5.87 17.01
N GLY A 468 14.46 5.41 15.86
CA GLY A 468 14.99 4.21 15.21
C GLY A 468 16.45 4.34 14.82
N ALA A 469 16.83 5.47 14.23
CA ALA A 469 18.21 5.72 13.82
C ALA A 469 19.15 6.00 15.00
N ILE A 470 18.76 6.90 15.90
CA ILE A 470 19.61 7.29 17.04
C ILE A 470 19.88 6.11 17.96
N SER A 471 18.86 5.30 18.28
CA SER A 471 19.07 4.12 19.12
C SER A 471 19.95 3.06 18.44
N ALA A 472 19.82 2.86 17.12
CA ALA A 472 20.70 1.97 16.37
C ALA A 472 22.18 2.43 16.43
N ILE A 473 22.43 3.73 16.31
CA ILE A 473 23.77 4.30 16.38
C ILE A 473 24.33 4.22 17.80
N GLU A 474 23.54 4.57 18.83
CA GLU A 474 23.94 4.46 20.23
C GLU A 474 24.31 3.01 20.59
N ASP A 475 23.53 2.03 20.12
CA ASP A 475 23.81 0.61 20.35
C ASP A 475 25.07 0.13 19.61
N GLY A 476 25.30 0.61 18.39
CA GLY A 476 26.54 0.36 17.65
C GLY A 476 27.79 0.85 18.39
N ILE A 477 27.70 2.02 19.04
CA ILE A 477 28.80 2.56 19.87
C ILE A 477 28.98 1.73 21.15
N ARG A 478 27.89 1.38 21.84
CA ARG A 478 27.96 0.63 23.10
C ARG A 478 28.51 -0.78 22.89
N GLY A 479 28.18 -1.42 21.77
CA GLY A 479 28.67 -2.74 21.41
C GLY A 479 30.19 -2.79 21.18
N SER A 480 30.80 -1.70 20.71
CA SER A 480 32.26 -1.63 20.46
C SER A 480 33.09 -1.16 21.66
N GLN A 481 32.46 -0.54 22.67
CA GLN A 481 33.15 0.10 23.80
C GLN A 481 33.12 -0.67 25.13
N GLY A 482 32.49 -1.86 25.22
CA GLY A 482 32.56 -2.71 26.42
C GLY A 482 32.12 -2.01 27.73
N VAL A 483 30.83 -1.67 27.82
CA VAL A 483 30.07 -1.20 29.00
C VAL A 483 30.84 -0.50 30.14
N GLY A 484 30.82 0.84 30.12
CA GLY A 484 30.62 1.65 31.33
C GLY A 484 29.14 2.03 31.45
N LYS A 485 28.56 1.98 32.66
CA LYS A 485 27.23 2.52 32.98
C LYS A 485 27.27 4.06 32.98
N GLU A 486 27.57 4.68 31.85
CA GLU A 486 27.40 6.12 31.72
C GLU A 486 25.91 6.43 31.51
N THR A 487 25.40 7.37 32.31
CA THR A 487 24.02 7.86 32.25
C THR A 487 23.78 8.72 31.01
N ASP A 488 24.84 9.25 30.41
CA ASP A 488 24.77 10.22 29.32
C ASP A 488 24.81 9.51 27.95
N SER A 489 24.31 10.20 26.92
CA SER A 489 24.32 9.64 25.56
C SER A 489 25.75 9.55 25.03
N PRO A 490 26.13 8.44 24.36
CA PRO A 490 27.45 8.33 23.71
C PRO A 490 27.64 9.27 22.52
N LEU A 491 26.59 10.04 22.15
CA LEU A 491 26.63 11.09 21.14
C LEU A 491 26.95 12.47 21.72
N ALA A 492 26.81 12.66 23.04
CA ALA A 492 26.98 13.96 23.67
C ALA A 492 28.39 14.53 23.42
N GLY A 493 28.45 15.78 22.96
CA GLY A 493 29.70 16.50 22.68
C GLY A 493 30.43 16.10 21.40
N LYS A 494 30.10 14.96 20.77
CA LYS A 494 30.72 14.48 19.53
C LYS A 494 30.23 15.25 18.30
N VAL A 495 31.10 15.42 17.31
CA VAL A 495 30.69 15.89 15.98
C VAL A 495 29.95 14.78 15.23
N PHE A 496 28.70 15.08 14.87
CA PHE A 496 27.79 14.17 14.17
C PHE A 496 27.50 14.73 12.79
N VAL A 497 28.09 14.11 11.77
CA VAL A 497 28.03 14.54 10.37
C VAL A 497 26.93 13.78 9.65
N ILE A 498 25.97 14.50 9.09
CA ILE A 498 24.82 13.96 8.37
C ILE A 498 24.97 14.29 6.89
N ILE A 499 24.96 13.26 6.04
CA ILE A 499 24.86 13.43 4.60
C ILE A 499 23.38 13.32 4.21
N GLY A 500 22.82 14.41 3.68
CA GLY A 500 21.43 14.50 3.25
C GLY A 500 20.58 15.41 4.14
N ALA A 501 19.79 16.28 3.51
CA ALA A 501 18.88 17.22 4.18
C ALA A 501 17.39 16.96 3.85
N GLY A 502 17.05 15.70 3.57
CA GLY A 502 15.67 15.22 3.36
C GLY A 502 14.97 14.85 4.68
N GLY A 503 13.79 14.24 4.61
CA GLY A 503 13.02 13.85 5.80
C GLY A 503 13.79 12.95 6.80
N ALA A 504 14.59 11.99 6.31
CA ALA A 504 15.45 11.17 7.18
C ALA A 504 16.60 11.99 7.79
N GLY A 505 17.27 12.83 6.99
CA GLY A 505 18.30 13.76 7.47
C GLY A 505 17.79 14.71 8.55
N LYS A 506 16.58 15.27 8.39
CA LYS A 506 15.90 16.08 9.40
C LYS A 506 15.67 15.30 10.71
N ALA A 507 15.21 14.06 10.61
CA ALA A 507 14.96 13.21 11.77
C ALA A 507 16.25 12.89 12.54
N LEU A 508 17.34 12.51 11.84
CA LEU A 508 18.64 12.28 12.47
C LEU A 508 19.25 13.55 13.05
N ALA A 509 19.13 14.69 12.36
CA ALA A 509 19.65 15.97 12.85
C ALA A 509 18.97 16.38 14.16
N TYR A 510 17.65 16.26 14.22
CA TYR A 510 16.88 16.47 15.44
C TYR A 510 17.33 15.50 16.55
N GLY A 511 17.35 14.20 16.26
CA GLY A 511 17.69 13.19 17.25
C GLY A 511 19.12 13.33 17.81
N ALA A 512 20.10 13.65 16.96
CA ALA A 512 21.49 13.86 17.37
C ALA A 512 21.63 15.11 18.25
N LYS A 513 20.93 16.20 17.91
CA LYS A 513 20.87 17.42 18.72
C LYS A 513 20.29 17.15 20.10
N GLU A 514 19.16 16.44 20.18
CA GLU A 514 18.51 16.11 21.47
C GLU A 514 19.41 15.24 22.37
N LYS A 515 20.36 14.51 21.77
CA LYS A 515 21.37 13.73 22.49
C LYS A 515 22.66 14.52 22.80
N GLY A 516 22.70 15.82 22.49
CA GLY A 516 23.81 16.71 22.81
C GLY A 516 24.98 16.68 21.82
N ALA A 517 24.79 16.12 20.62
CA ALA A 517 25.83 16.12 19.59
C ALA A 517 25.99 17.48 18.90
N LYS A 518 27.19 17.77 18.40
CA LYS A 518 27.47 18.91 17.53
C LYS A 518 27.16 18.52 16.08
N VAL A 519 26.01 18.93 15.58
CA VAL A 519 25.51 18.45 14.28
C VAL A 519 26.08 19.25 13.11
N VAL A 520 26.54 18.52 12.09
CA VAL A 520 27.02 19.06 10.81
C VAL A 520 26.18 18.45 9.69
N ILE A 521 25.67 19.25 8.77
CA ILE A 521 24.83 18.81 7.65
C ILE A 521 25.56 19.05 6.33
N ALA A 522 25.83 17.99 5.59
CA ALA A 522 26.33 18.05 4.23
C ALA A 522 25.23 17.63 3.24
N ASN A 523 25.03 18.38 2.16
CA ASN A 523 24.01 18.03 1.17
C ASN A 523 24.40 18.49 -0.23
N ARG A 524 23.88 17.81 -1.26
CA ARG A 524 24.07 18.19 -2.67
C ARG A 524 23.58 19.61 -2.96
N THR A 525 22.40 19.95 -2.44
CA THR A 525 21.85 21.31 -2.50
C THR A 525 22.20 22.00 -1.19
N TYR A 526 23.18 22.90 -1.23
CA TYR A 526 23.76 23.55 -0.05
C TYR A 526 22.72 24.33 0.76
N GLU A 527 21.78 25.00 0.09
CA GLU A 527 20.71 25.79 0.72
C GLU A 527 19.89 24.94 1.68
N ARG A 528 19.57 23.68 1.30
CA ARG A 528 18.85 22.75 2.16
C ARG A 528 19.67 22.33 3.39
N ALA A 529 20.99 22.16 3.25
CA ALA A 529 21.87 21.90 4.39
C ALA A 529 21.88 23.11 5.34
N ARG A 530 22.02 24.31 4.79
CA ARG A 530 22.00 25.57 5.56
C ARG A 530 20.70 25.79 6.31
N GLU A 531 19.56 25.56 5.67
CA GLU A 531 18.24 25.66 6.31
C GLU A 531 18.11 24.70 7.50
N LEU A 532 18.49 23.43 7.30
CA LEU A 532 18.45 22.43 8.36
C LEU A 532 19.43 22.77 9.50
N ALA A 533 20.66 23.15 9.18
CA ALA A 533 21.68 23.55 10.15
C ALA A 533 21.20 24.74 10.99
N ASN A 534 20.58 25.76 10.37
CA ASN A 534 20.03 26.90 11.09
C ASN A 534 18.88 26.51 12.04
N LEU A 535 18.01 25.59 11.61
CA LEU A 535 16.89 25.12 12.43
C LEU A 535 17.37 24.40 13.71
N ILE A 536 18.42 23.59 13.58
CA ILE A 536 18.93 22.77 14.68
C ILE A 536 20.07 23.43 15.47
N GLY A 537 20.65 24.53 14.97
CA GLY A 537 21.82 25.19 15.57
C GLY A 537 23.14 24.48 15.25
N GLY A 538 23.24 23.86 14.07
CA GLY A 538 24.41 23.13 13.59
C GLY A 538 25.21 23.91 12.54
N HIS A 539 26.11 23.20 11.86
CA HIS A 539 26.93 23.73 10.77
C HIS A 539 26.54 23.10 9.42
N ALA A 540 26.59 23.87 8.34
CA ALA A 540 26.29 23.37 7.00
C ALA A 540 27.55 23.30 6.15
N LEU A 541 27.66 22.24 5.35
CA LEU A 541 28.76 22.00 4.42
C LEU A 541 28.22 21.65 3.03
N THR A 542 29.02 21.96 2.01
CA THR A 542 28.93 21.33 0.70
C THR A 542 29.49 19.91 0.75
N LEU A 543 29.10 19.05 -0.20
CA LEU A 543 29.69 17.71 -0.31
C LEU A 543 31.20 17.74 -0.62
N ALA A 544 31.69 18.80 -1.27
CA ALA A 544 33.11 18.95 -1.56
C ALA A 544 33.93 19.26 -0.31
N GLU A 545 33.42 20.14 0.56
CA GLU A 545 34.07 20.48 1.84
C GLU A 545 34.12 19.28 2.79
N LEU A 546 33.10 18.42 2.75
CA LEU A 546 33.02 17.20 3.56
C LEU A 546 34.23 16.28 3.40
N GLU A 547 34.82 16.21 2.20
CA GLU A 547 35.95 15.32 1.88
C GLU A 547 37.22 15.64 2.68
N THR A 548 37.35 16.89 3.13
CA THR A 548 38.48 17.38 3.93
C THR A 548 38.05 17.83 5.33
N PHE A 549 36.78 17.64 5.68
CA PHE A 549 36.24 18.09 6.95
C PHE A 549 36.63 17.13 8.08
N HIS A 550 37.57 17.58 8.91
CA HIS A 550 38.07 16.81 10.05
C HIS A 550 38.49 17.75 11.20
N PRO A 551 37.53 18.34 11.92
CA PRO A 551 37.81 19.20 13.06
C PRO A 551 38.27 18.42 14.30
N GLU A 552 37.91 17.13 14.41
CA GLU A 552 38.28 16.24 15.54
C GLU A 552 38.32 14.78 15.07
N ASP A 553 39.02 13.93 15.83
CA ASP A 553 39.01 12.47 15.67
C ASP A 553 37.74 11.84 16.27
N GLY A 554 37.36 10.68 15.74
CA GLY A 554 36.28 9.88 16.30
C GLY A 554 34.88 10.42 16.05
N MET A 555 34.70 11.22 15.00
CA MET A 555 33.39 11.72 14.56
C MET A 555 32.43 10.58 14.21
N ILE A 556 31.14 10.92 14.08
CA ILE A 556 30.10 9.98 13.63
C ILE A 556 29.59 10.44 12.27
N LEU A 557 29.60 9.55 11.28
CA LEU A 557 29.02 9.80 9.95
C LEU A 557 27.67 9.10 9.82
N ALA A 558 26.66 9.80 9.30
CA ALA A 558 25.34 9.24 9.01
C ALA A 558 24.89 9.61 7.60
N ASN A 559 24.86 8.64 6.69
CA ASN A 559 24.23 8.82 5.38
C ASN A 559 22.72 8.67 5.49
N THR A 560 21.99 9.66 4.98
CA THR A 560 20.52 9.66 4.89
C THR A 560 20.01 9.91 3.47
N THR A 561 20.91 9.88 2.49
CA THR A 561 20.58 9.94 1.06
C THR A 561 20.23 8.56 0.52
N SER A 562 19.81 8.51 -0.73
CA SER A 562 19.60 7.23 -1.45
C SER A 562 20.86 6.73 -2.18
N ILE A 563 22.02 7.38 -2.00
CA ILE A 563 23.28 6.97 -2.64
C ILE A 563 23.71 5.62 -2.09
N GLY A 564 24.05 4.67 -2.97
CA GLY A 564 24.39 3.29 -2.61
C GLY A 564 23.19 2.34 -2.55
N MET A 565 21.95 2.85 -2.69
CA MET A 565 20.75 2.02 -2.79
C MET A 565 20.69 1.32 -4.16
N GLN A 566 20.20 0.08 -4.18
CA GLN A 566 19.98 -0.66 -5.43
C GLN A 566 19.14 0.15 -6.44
N PRO A 567 19.49 0.13 -7.75
CA PRO A 567 20.53 -0.68 -8.39
C PRO A 567 21.95 -0.08 -8.31
N ASN A 568 22.11 1.12 -7.74
CA ASN A 568 23.37 1.89 -7.74
C ASN A 568 24.33 1.47 -6.61
N VAL A 569 24.56 0.17 -6.47
CA VAL A 569 25.29 -0.44 -5.34
C VAL A 569 26.79 -0.07 -5.24
N ASN A 570 27.33 0.52 -6.31
CA ASN A 570 28.73 0.95 -6.41
C ASN A 570 28.92 2.44 -6.12
N GLU A 571 27.85 3.19 -5.85
CA GLU A 571 27.96 4.59 -5.44
C GLU A 571 28.24 4.72 -3.94
N THR A 572 28.95 5.77 -3.55
CA THR A 572 29.22 6.14 -2.15
C THR A 572 29.14 7.67 -2.02
N PRO A 573 28.62 8.21 -0.91
CA PRO A 573 28.48 9.66 -0.75
C PRO A 573 29.80 10.38 -0.37
N ILE A 574 30.82 9.64 0.07
CA ILE A 574 32.14 10.17 0.46
C ILE A 574 33.23 9.17 0.05
N ARG A 575 34.44 9.66 -0.23
CA ARG A 575 35.58 8.79 -0.57
C ARG A 575 36.13 8.08 0.67
N LYS A 576 36.60 6.84 0.48
CA LYS A 576 37.25 6.01 1.52
C LYS A 576 38.32 6.76 2.33
N GLN A 577 39.12 7.62 1.69
CA GLN A 577 40.21 8.34 2.37
C GLN A 577 39.72 9.24 3.51
N ALA A 578 38.51 9.77 3.43
CA ALA A 578 37.93 10.62 4.47
C ALA A 578 37.35 9.80 5.65
N LEU A 579 37.14 8.49 5.47
CA LEU A 579 36.48 7.65 6.48
C LEU A 579 37.33 7.40 7.73
N GLY A 580 38.66 7.55 7.64
CA GLY A 580 39.58 7.35 8.77
C GLY A 580 39.36 8.30 9.96
N SER A 581 38.66 9.41 9.75
CA SER A 581 38.32 10.39 10.79
C SER A 581 37.07 10.02 11.61
N TYR A 582 36.35 8.96 11.23
CA TYR A 582 35.07 8.58 11.82
C TYR A 582 35.21 7.30 12.65
N SER A 583 34.74 7.34 13.90
CA SER A 583 34.67 6.15 14.76
C SER A 583 33.46 5.26 14.42
N VAL A 584 32.38 5.88 13.92
CA VAL A 584 31.15 5.19 13.54
C VAL A 584 30.65 5.71 12.20
N VAL A 585 30.23 4.79 11.33
CA VAL A 585 29.56 5.10 10.07
C VAL A 585 28.22 4.38 10.02
N PHE A 586 27.15 5.17 9.95
CA PHE A 586 25.77 4.74 9.76
C PHE A 586 25.31 5.02 8.34
N ASP A 587 24.53 4.11 7.78
CA ASP A 587 23.89 4.29 6.47
C ASP A 587 22.41 3.93 6.56
N ALA A 588 21.51 4.88 6.29
CA ALA A 588 20.07 4.65 6.28
C ALA A 588 19.62 3.71 5.14
N VAL A 589 20.45 3.54 4.10
CA VAL A 589 20.20 2.56 3.05
C VAL A 589 20.33 1.15 3.63
N TYR A 590 19.28 0.34 3.44
CA TYR A 590 19.23 -1.05 3.90
C TYR A 590 19.14 -2.08 2.76
N THR A 591 19.05 -1.62 1.51
CA THR A 591 19.06 -2.46 0.29
C THR A 591 20.11 -1.93 -0.69
N PRO A 592 21.32 -2.52 -0.73
CA PRO A 592 21.75 -3.73 -0.02
C PRO A 592 22.09 -3.49 1.46
N LYS A 593 22.17 -4.57 2.26
CA LYS A 593 22.54 -4.53 3.69
C LYS A 593 23.94 -3.95 3.91
N ALA A 594 24.89 -4.32 3.06
CA ALA A 594 26.28 -3.86 3.08
C ALA A 594 26.53 -2.94 1.86
N THR A 595 26.24 -1.65 2.01
CA THR A 595 26.51 -0.65 0.97
C THR A 595 28.01 -0.45 0.77
N ARG A 596 28.40 0.18 -0.35
CA ARG A 596 29.80 0.55 -0.58
C ARG A 596 30.35 1.41 0.55
N LEU A 597 29.56 2.36 1.06
CA LEU A 597 29.93 3.21 2.20
C LEU A 597 30.29 2.37 3.43
N LEU A 598 29.42 1.44 3.83
CA LEU A 598 29.66 0.60 5.00
C LEU A 598 30.88 -0.31 4.81
N ARG A 599 31.06 -0.91 3.63
CA ARG A 599 32.25 -1.75 3.35
C ARG A 599 33.55 -0.94 3.44
N GLU A 600 33.60 0.23 2.79
CA GLU A 600 34.79 1.09 2.83
C GLU A 600 35.05 1.62 4.25
N ALA A 601 34.00 1.88 5.04
CA ALA A 601 34.12 2.31 6.43
C ALA A 601 34.70 1.22 7.35
N GLU A 602 34.22 -0.02 7.23
CA GLU A 602 34.76 -1.17 7.95
C GLU A 602 36.23 -1.42 7.60
N GLU A 603 36.59 -1.33 6.32
CA GLU A 603 37.99 -1.39 5.85
C GLU A 603 38.86 -0.25 6.39
N SER A 604 38.24 0.83 6.86
CA SER A 604 38.91 2.00 7.45
C SER A 604 38.94 1.94 8.98
N GLY A 605 38.45 0.85 9.58
CA GLY A 605 38.46 0.60 11.02
C GLY A 605 37.28 1.22 11.79
N ALA A 606 36.29 1.78 11.10
CA ALA A 606 35.10 2.35 11.75
C ALA A 606 34.12 1.26 12.16
N THR A 607 33.39 1.49 13.25
CA THR A 607 32.21 0.67 13.59
C THR A 607 31.09 1.00 12.61
N VAL A 608 30.54 -0.02 11.94
CA VAL A 608 29.47 0.16 10.95
C VAL A 608 28.10 -0.13 11.54
N VAL A 609 27.12 0.71 11.24
CA VAL A 609 25.72 0.52 11.64
C VAL A 609 24.84 0.49 10.39
N SER A 610 24.27 -0.68 10.11
CA SER A 610 23.42 -0.90 8.93
C SER A 610 22.05 -0.23 9.09
N GLY A 611 21.53 0.30 7.99
CA GLY A 611 20.17 0.86 7.91
C GLY A 611 19.08 -0.16 8.22
N LEU A 612 19.41 -1.45 8.20
CA LEU A 612 18.50 -2.52 8.62
C LEU A 612 18.03 -2.34 10.07
N GLU A 613 18.93 -1.92 10.97
CA GLU A 613 18.60 -1.68 12.37
C GLU A 613 17.66 -0.50 12.53
N MET A 614 17.92 0.60 11.81
CA MET A 614 16.99 1.73 11.74
C MET A 614 15.62 1.28 11.20
N PHE A 615 15.61 0.52 10.10
CA PHE A 615 14.39 0.05 9.43
C PHE A 615 13.50 -0.79 10.37
N ILE A 616 14.08 -1.71 11.14
CA ILE A 616 13.33 -2.54 12.09
C ILE A 616 12.78 -1.69 13.24
N ARG A 617 13.63 -0.85 13.85
CA ARG A 617 13.23 -0.04 15.02
C ARG A 617 12.17 1.00 14.70
N GLN A 618 12.28 1.68 13.55
CA GLN A 618 11.25 2.62 13.12
C GLN A 618 9.92 1.91 12.80
N ALA A 619 9.98 0.67 12.31
CA ALA A 619 8.81 -0.15 12.00
C ALA A 619 8.13 -0.66 13.27
N MET A 620 8.88 -0.98 14.32
CA MET A 620 8.34 -1.31 15.63
C MET A 620 7.53 -0.15 16.20
N GLY A 621 8.08 1.07 16.18
CA GLY A 621 7.35 2.25 16.63
C GLY A 621 6.09 2.53 15.79
N GLN A 622 6.15 2.27 14.48
CA GLN A 622 4.97 2.34 13.61
C GLN A 622 3.92 1.30 13.96
N PHE A 623 4.34 0.05 14.19
CA PHE A 623 3.44 -1.03 14.59
C PHE A 623 2.68 -0.68 15.88
N GLU A 624 3.39 -0.15 16.87
CA GLU A 624 2.79 0.31 18.13
C GLU A 624 1.77 1.43 17.88
N LEU A 625 2.08 2.39 17.02
CA LEU A 625 1.15 3.47 16.64
C LEU A 625 -0.07 2.96 15.85
N PHE A 626 0.12 2.00 14.95
CA PHE A 626 -0.97 1.43 14.13
C PHE A 626 -1.93 0.59 14.96
N THR A 627 -1.41 -0.14 15.96
CA THR A 627 -2.15 -1.22 16.61
C THR A 627 -2.46 -0.96 18.09
N ASN A 628 -1.73 -0.05 18.74
CA ASN A 628 -1.64 0.09 20.20
C ASN A 628 -1.20 -1.19 20.93
N LEU A 629 -0.52 -2.11 20.23
CA LEU A 629 0.07 -3.33 20.77
C LEU A 629 1.59 -3.21 20.75
N THR A 630 2.28 -3.87 21.69
CA THR A 630 3.73 -3.97 21.69
C THR A 630 4.24 -4.68 20.43
N ALA A 631 5.27 -4.14 19.80
CA ALA A 631 5.83 -4.73 18.59
C ALA A 631 6.48 -6.11 18.88
N PRO A 632 6.22 -7.13 18.04
CA PRO A 632 6.83 -8.44 18.19
C PRO A 632 8.27 -8.42 17.65
N GLU A 633 9.20 -7.81 18.41
CA GLU A 633 10.57 -7.51 17.98
C GLU A 633 11.31 -8.70 17.37
N ASN A 634 11.36 -9.85 18.07
CA ASN A 634 12.08 -11.03 17.61
C ASN A 634 11.56 -11.50 16.24
N LEU A 635 10.23 -11.55 16.07
CA LEU A 635 9.61 -11.92 14.80
C LEU A 635 9.96 -10.90 13.72
N MET A 636 9.92 -9.60 14.03
CA MET A 636 10.24 -8.55 13.08
C MET A 636 11.69 -8.70 12.58
N ARG A 637 12.65 -8.91 13.49
CA ARG A 637 14.06 -9.16 13.14
C ARG A 637 14.24 -10.41 12.28
N ASP A 638 13.67 -11.54 12.70
CA ASP A 638 13.75 -12.82 11.98
C ASP A 638 13.09 -12.76 10.59
N THR A 639 12.03 -11.97 10.47
CA THR A 639 11.31 -11.78 9.21
C THR A 639 12.16 -11.00 8.23
N VAL A 640 12.74 -9.86 8.63
CA VAL A 640 13.57 -9.09 7.71
C VAL A 640 14.80 -9.89 7.27
N MET A 641 15.47 -10.58 8.21
CA MET A 641 16.68 -11.38 7.93
C MET A 641 16.44 -12.55 6.96
N ARG A 642 15.22 -13.08 6.85
CA ARG A 642 14.88 -14.11 5.86
C ARG A 642 14.66 -13.56 4.45
N TYR A 643 14.44 -12.25 4.33
CA TYR A 643 14.05 -11.58 3.08
C TYR A 643 15.10 -10.56 2.59
N THR A 644 16.26 -10.48 3.24
CA THR A 644 17.44 -9.67 2.91
C THR A 644 18.68 -10.54 2.88
#